data_AF-A0A7R9U838-F1
#
_entry.id   AF-A0A7R9U838-F1
#
_cell.length_a   1.000
_cell.length_b   1.000
_cell.length_c   1.000
_cell.angle_alpha   90.00
_cell.angle_beta   90.00
_cell.angle_gamma   90.00
#
_symmetry.space_group_name_H-M   'P 1'
#
loop_
_entity.id
_entity.type
_entity.pdbx_description
1 polymer ?
#
loop_
_entity_poly.entity_id
_entity_poly.type
_entity_poly.pdbx_seq_one_letter_code
_entity_poly.pdbx_strand_id
1 'polypeptide(L)'
;MWYIAPPGRIPPPPRSETGPYRIPRLMELSAQGELHDFCLCAPAATSGTYDDAEDDLDSRVDTGLWRPLSDHPTLRWVVRGTGPEIMRPGGFSLLALQMLYRLATLHRSVDTRGVPFHPIPRAKQLLCRPSLLGPLAQCLLANDVDVVDTTAQVLTALVAHNPDVNAKIYRTGVFFFALAHYGQNYVHVAKLLHATHLRQQNRGVDDAARIGYGVAGASDKLPVQRRSALAPLLPPALILYMYNYGYKKFAETLCGDIETPEVIWGPKMRERLIDLLGQHLGDFPLRLRQHPLLQYDYTPCPTIVYPQLEDELFCHNYYLRLLCDERRFPDWPVSEPVKLLYAALEFHRDEMRSPLDGAAGRDRTSQRDGSLSYDQALELLGLKIGFGERDLRKAYRTLARKYHPDRNPQGREMFEEVQAAYELLTSPKAKKALAMRAKRSATSAADEDEPDMDRLRLILHAQMMVYRRFSDVVMDYKYPAFPLLLTNLRDSLSRSDQDGSTGCPSTETGKLAVCLRGVKLCHFTCRSSNGNTKELIRQGGVVVLFEVLHAMVNSMLNPVGDDGAAWMLSKAENETDATFSDSTERAQKVDVMQTCLEVLAHITQLSEGVEACLGIQEELSQDLYILAGLQRIPKCVEFALVNADNLCTHPEIQLALCSSGLPWRCLPLMLRYDAAADLQEAQEAYGDRETQLTSNRHARLAARALGRMGGYMLNELATPRQIHMQQALSDLLTPPLARLLRNKRADSLLSTLNKDVETPTRIWNGQMRAELMQKVESVINGRPARQMDGEDALLQDGRGFQYTFLGKELCIGGVYIRLFVANASTSEIEDSVQFGVDLLQFVSEALDGSEDASERADVLSALIALKELLLVDEHCIAALTEPRGDFLGLKVVVRLLKTFSLKSEHFKVASAVLGQLSPKEQFSAALCKYGLLLSLVLALSRARTKEEERSEVERQMGHAAGGNMVASTVGGLGMAGTVGKVGGEEHCWDVMEALCSSTNVGREMLRVGGVPLLC
;
A
#
# COMPACT_ATOMS: atom_id res chain seq x y z
N MET A 1 -72.60 -30.65 -19.39
CA MET A 1 -72.66 -31.82 -18.49
C MET A 1 -72.72 -33.04 -19.38
N TRP A 2 -72.12 -34.16 -18.98
CA TRP A 2 -72.16 -35.42 -19.73
C TRP A 2 -72.72 -36.50 -18.78
N TYR A 3 -73.43 -37.49 -19.32
CA TYR A 3 -74.12 -38.55 -18.56
C TYR A 3 -74.04 -39.89 -19.41
N ILE A 4 -74.81 -40.99 -19.29
CA ILE A 4 -74.51 -42.26 -20.07
C ILE A 4 -75.74 -43.05 -20.65
N ALA A 5 -75.95 -43.05 -21.98
CA ALA A 5 -77.09 -43.72 -22.65
C ALA A 5 -76.84 -45.20 -23.05
N PRO A 6 -77.89 -46.05 -23.18
CA PRO A 6 -77.77 -47.42 -23.71
C PRO A 6 -77.42 -47.48 -25.22
N PRO A 7 -76.80 -48.57 -25.70
CA PRO A 7 -76.48 -48.71 -27.12
C PRO A 7 -77.75 -48.79 -27.99
N GLY A 8 -77.85 -47.89 -28.98
CA GLY A 8 -78.80 -47.98 -30.09
C GLY A 8 -80.09 -47.17 -30.00
N ARG A 9 -80.28 -46.27 -29.01
CA ARG A 9 -81.49 -45.39 -28.94
C ARG A 9 -81.23 -43.94 -28.54
N ILE A 10 -80.91 -43.11 -29.54
CA ILE A 10 -81.40 -41.72 -29.68
C ILE A 10 -81.69 -41.53 -31.18
N PRO A 11 -82.86 -41.00 -31.61
CA PRO A 11 -83.09 -40.73 -33.03
C PRO A 11 -82.18 -39.60 -33.54
N PRO A 12 -81.67 -39.67 -34.79
CA PRO A 12 -80.94 -38.56 -35.38
C PRO A 12 -81.86 -37.33 -35.60
N PRO A 13 -81.30 -36.11 -35.65
CA PRO A 13 -82.09 -34.91 -35.92
C PRO A 13 -82.87 -35.03 -37.24
N PRO A 14 -84.10 -34.49 -37.32
CA PRO A 14 -84.83 -34.39 -38.58
C PRO A 14 -84.01 -33.56 -39.59
N ARG A 15 -84.11 -33.92 -40.87
CA ARG A 15 -83.19 -33.49 -41.94
C ARG A 15 -83.29 -31.99 -42.30
N SER A 16 -82.72 -31.11 -41.47
CA SER A 16 -82.41 -29.72 -41.83
C SER A 16 -81.38 -29.01 -40.94
N GLU A 17 -81.10 -29.46 -39.71
CA GLU A 17 -80.14 -28.77 -38.82
C GLU A 17 -78.68 -29.22 -39.05
N THR A 18 -77.86 -28.34 -39.64
CA THR A 18 -76.40 -28.48 -39.72
C THR A 18 -75.73 -27.82 -38.50
N GLY A 19 -75.60 -28.57 -37.41
CA GLY A 19 -74.87 -28.14 -36.21
C GLY A 19 -75.28 -28.91 -34.94
N PRO A 20 -74.59 -28.69 -33.81
CA PRO A 20 -74.94 -29.31 -32.53
C PRO A 20 -76.25 -28.75 -31.96
N TYR A 21 -77.04 -29.62 -31.31
CA TYR A 21 -78.26 -29.23 -30.60
C TYR A 21 -78.01 -28.07 -29.62
N ARG A 22 -78.76 -26.97 -29.79
CA ARG A 22 -78.68 -25.81 -28.90
C ARG A 22 -79.11 -26.20 -27.48
N ILE A 23 -78.36 -25.73 -26.48
CA ILE A 23 -78.57 -26.08 -25.05
C ILE A 23 -80.04 -25.97 -24.59
N PRO A 24 -80.83 -24.93 -24.94
CA PRO A 24 -82.25 -24.87 -24.56
C PRO A 24 -83.08 -26.06 -25.07
N ARG A 25 -82.82 -26.57 -26.28
CA ARG A 25 -83.57 -27.70 -26.85
C ARG A 25 -83.26 -29.01 -26.13
N LEU A 26 -82.03 -29.18 -25.65
CA LEU A 26 -81.65 -30.31 -24.79
C LEU A 26 -82.33 -30.22 -23.40
N MET A 27 -82.61 -29.01 -22.92
CA MET A 27 -83.38 -28.81 -21.68
C MET A 27 -84.87 -29.11 -21.87
N GLU A 28 -85.47 -28.75 -23.01
CA GLU A 28 -86.85 -29.14 -23.35
C GLU A 28 -87.03 -30.66 -23.41
N LEU A 29 -86.14 -31.38 -24.11
CA LEU A 29 -86.19 -32.84 -24.25
C LEU A 29 -85.96 -33.57 -22.91
N SER A 30 -85.18 -32.99 -22.00
CA SER A 30 -85.04 -33.48 -20.62
C SER A 30 -86.29 -33.22 -19.79
N ALA A 31 -86.90 -32.03 -19.89
CA ALA A 31 -88.15 -31.70 -19.21
C ALA A 31 -89.36 -32.53 -19.71
N GLN A 32 -89.30 -33.03 -20.95
CA GLN A 32 -90.28 -33.94 -21.56
C GLN A 32 -90.04 -35.43 -21.22
N GLY A 33 -88.94 -35.76 -20.54
CA GLY A 33 -88.58 -37.14 -20.17
C GLY A 33 -88.01 -37.98 -21.32
N GLU A 34 -87.75 -37.40 -22.49
CA GLU A 34 -87.13 -38.09 -23.63
C GLU A 34 -85.60 -38.26 -23.46
N LEU A 35 -84.98 -37.42 -22.62
CA LEU A 35 -83.60 -37.59 -22.15
C LEU A 35 -83.60 -37.96 -20.66
N HIS A 36 -83.15 -39.17 -20.35
CA HIS A 36 -82.88 -39.61 -18.98
C HIS A 36 -81.66 -38.89 -18.38
N ASP A 37 -81.55 -38.94 -17.04
CA ASP A 37 -80.39 -38.49 -16.25
C ASP A 37 -79.05 -39.14 -16.66
N PHE A 38 -79.10 -40.12 -17.57
CA PHE A 38 -77.95 -40.77 -18.18
C PHE A 38 -78.06 -40.78 -19.73
N CYS A 39 -77.60 -39.71 -20.39
CA CYS A 39 -77.19 -39.63 -21.82
C CYS A 39 -75.86 -38.84 -21.99
N LEU A 40 -74.84 -39.32 -22.72
CA LEU A 40 -73.53 -38.62 -22.89
C LEU A 40 -73.64 -37.48 -23.93
N CYS A 41 -72.63 -36.61 -24.12
CA CYS A 41 -72.43 -35.78 -25.34
C CYS A 41 -71.09 -35.01 -25.35
N ALA A 42 -70.30 -35.11 -26.44
CA ALA A 42 -69.15 -34.24 -26.76
C ALA A 42 -68.64 -34.47 -28.20
N PRO A 43 -67.94 -33.48 -28.83
CA PRO A 43 -67.37 -33.63 -30.16
C PRO A 43 -66.08 -34.48 -30.17
N ALA A 44 -65.84 -35.19 -31.28
CA ALA A 44 -64.61 -35.94 -31.52
C ALA A 44 -64.22 -35.90 -33.01
N ALA A 45 -62.91 -35.86 -33.29
CA ALA A 45 -62.38 -35.65 -34.64
C ALA A 45 -62.59 -36.84 -35.60
N THR A 46 -62.76 -36.52 -36.88
CA THR A 46 -62.83 -37.47 -38.01
C THR A 46 -61.52 -38.22 -38.23
N SER A 47 -61.63 -39.50 -38.59
CA SER A 47 -60.56 -40.33 -39.13
C SER A 47 -60.72 -40.42 -40.65
N GLY A 48 -59.73 -39.94 -41.41
CA GLY A 48 -59.77 -39.97 -42.88
C GLY A 48 -58.56 -39.27 -43.48
N THR A 49 -57.68 -40.08 -44.08
CA THR A 49 -56.51 -39.75 -44.91
C THR A 49 -56.56 -38.41 -45.66
N TYR A 50 -55.54 -37.57 -45.46
CA TYR A 50 -54.72 -36.94 -46.50
C TYR A 50 -53.37 -36.52 -45.88
N ASP A 51 -52.31 -36.45 -46.70
CA ASP A 51 -50.96 -36.05 -46.30
C ASP A 51 -50.76 -34.52 -46.32
N ASP A 52 -49.66 -34.07 -45.72
CA ASP A 52 -49.01 -32.74 -45.87
C ASP A 52 -49.82 -31.45 -45.58
N ALA A 53 -50.03 -31.13 -44.29
CA ALA A 53 -49.98 -29.76 -43.74
C ALA A 53 -49.82 -29.76 -42.20
N GLU A 54 -48.86 -29.00 -41.65
CA GLU A 54 -48.65 -28.90 -40.18
C GLU A 54 -49.34 -27.68 -39.51
N ASP A 55 -49.93 -26.75 -40.27
CA ASP A 55 -50.24 -25.38 -39.80
C ASP A 55 -51.73 -24.95 -39.70
N ASP A 56 -52.72 -25.83 -39.97
CA ASP A 56 -54.16 -25.46 -39.86
C ASP A 56 -54.99 -26.50 -39.09
N LEU A 57 -55.40 -26.12 -37.86
CA LEU A 57 -56.21 -26.96 -36.96
C LEU A 57 -57.59 -26.36 -36.63
N ASP A 58 -57.86 -25.10 -37.01
CA ASP A 58 -59.03 -24.33 -36.56
C ASP A 58 -60.29 -24.57 -37.42
N SER A 59 -60.17 -25.37 -38.48
CA SER A 59 -61.20 -25.55 -39.53
C SER A 59 -62.06 -26.83 -39.43
N ARG A 60 -61.98 -27.60 -38.33
CA ARG A 60 -62.67 -28.91 -38.20
C ARG A 60 -64.14 -28.79 -37.76
N VAL A 61 -65.05 -28.84 -38.73
CA VAL A 61 -66.52 -28.78 -38.55
C VAL A 61 -67.12 -30.03 -37.89
N ASP A 62 -68.19 -29.85 -37.10
CA ASP A 62 -68.89 -30.88 -36.32
C ASP A 62 -69.72 -31.87 -37.20
N THR A 63 -69.80 -33.13 -36.77
CA THR A 63 -70.54 -34.22 -37.42
C THR A 63 -71.28 -35.17 -36.45
N GLY A 64 -71.29 -34.91 -35.13
CA GLY A 64 -72.27 -35.50 -34.20
C GLY A 64 -72.25 -37.02 -33.96
N LEU A 65 -71.08 -37.70 -34.07
CA LEU A 65 -70.98 -39.16 -33.86
C LEU A 65 -70.49 -39.57 -32.45
N TRP A 66 -71.07 -40.65 -31.94
CA TRP A 66 -70.88 -41.19 -30.58
C TRP A 66 -69.64 -42.12 -30.45
N ARG A 67 -69.01 -42.17 -29.26
CA ARG A 67 -67.91 -43.10 -28.93
C ARG A 67 -67.99 -43.69 -27.51
N PRO A 68 -67.40 -44.88 -27.26
CA PRO A 68 -67.24 -45.46 -25.93
C PRO A 68 -66.33 -44.64 -24.99
N LEU A 69 -66.56 -44.73 -23.68
CA LEU A 69 -65.76 -44.02 -22.67
C LEU A 69 -64.27 -44.44 -22.65
N SER A 70 -63.97 -45.69 -23.03
CA SER A 70 -62.61 -46.23 -23.20
C SER A 70 -61.79 -45.49 -24.26
N ASP A 71 -62.46 -44.88 -25.23
CA ASP A 71 -61.85 -44.35 -26.45
C ASP A 71 -61.55 -42.84 -26.31
N HIS A 72 -61.89 -42.25 -25.16
CA HIS A 72 -61.58 -40.87 -24.79
C HIS A 72 -60.27 -40.82 -23.97
N PRO A 73 -59.17 -40.27 -24.52
CA PRO A 73 -57.84 -40.33 -23.87
C PRO A 73 -57.70 -39.44 -22.63
N THR A 74 -58.65 -38.52 -22.38
CA THR A 74 -58.73 -37.75 -21.13
C THR A 74 -60.18 -37.48 -20.75
N LEU A 75 -60.49 -37.45 -19.46
CA LEU A 75 -61.78 -37.01 -18.91
C LEU A 75 -61.57 -35.77 -18.04
N ARG A 76 -62.20 -34.65 -18.42
CA ARG A 76 -62.11 -33.37 -17.70
C ARG A 76 -63.35 -33.19 -16.80
N TRP A 77 -63.14 -33.32 -15.50
CA TRP A 77 -64.18 -33.12 -14.49
C TRP A 77 -64.23 -31.65 -14.08
N VAL A 78 -65.44 -31.09 -13.99
CA VAL A 78 -65.68 -29.72 -13.50
C VAL A 78 -66.87 -29.76 -12.54
N VAL A 79 -66.67 -29.29 -11.30
CA VAL A 79 -67.73 -29.20 -10.30
C VAL A 79 -68.64 -28.03 -10.67
N ARG A 80 -69.92 -28.30 -10.96
CA ARG A 80 -70.93 -27.29 -11.29
C ARG A 80 -71.94 -27.17 -10.15
N GLY A 81 -71.82 -26.11 -9.36
CA GLY A 81 -72.87 -25.70 -8.40
C GLY A 81 -73.95 -24.84 -9.06
N THR A 82 -75.07 -24.65 -8.36
CA THR A 82 -76.14 -23.70 -8.68
C THR A 82 -76.07 -22.40 -7.86
N GLY A 83 -75.11 -22.29 -6.94
CA GLY A 83 -74.83 -21.11 -6.13
C GLY A 83 -73.49 -20.43 -6.50
N PRO A 84 -72.97 -19.51 -5.67
CA PRO A 84 -71.68 -18.87 -5.88
C PRO A 84 -70.50 -19.87 -5.89
N GLU A 85 -69.38 -19.46 -6.48
CA GLU A 85 -68.17 -20.29 -6.63
C GLU A 85 -67.62 -20.76 -5.28
N ILE A 86 -67.72 -22.06 -5.01
CA ILE A 86 -67.28 -22.67 -3.73
C ILE A 86 -65.75 -22.84 -3.69
N MET A 87 -65.12 -23.20 -4.81
CA MET A 87 -63.68 -23.42 -4.89
C MET A 87 -63.16 -23.32 -6.32
N ARG A 88 -62.09 -22.54 -6.52
CA ARG A 88 -61.37 -22.39 -7.80
C ARG A 88 -60.49 -23.61 -8.10
N PRO A 89 -60.13 -23.87 -9.38
CA PRO A 89 -59.17 -24.91 -9.74
C PRO A 89 -57.81 -24.80 -9.00
N GLY A 90 -57.33 -23.58 -8.75
CA GLY A 90 -56.16 -23.32 -7.91
C GLY A 90 -56.35 -23.80 -6.47
N GLY A 91 -57.47 -23.43 -5.83
CA GLY A 91 -57.83 -23.89 -4.48
C GLY A 91 -58.02 -25.40 -4.36
N PHE A 92 -58.57 -26.06 -5.38
CA PHE A 92 -58.65 -27.52 -5.42
C PHE A 92 -57.27 -28.18 -5.54
N SER A 93 -56.40 -27.63 -6.40
CA SER A 93 -55.02 -28.08 -6.56
C SER A 93 -54.22 -27.88 -5.27
N LEU A 94 -54.39 -26.75 -4.59
CA LEU A 94 -53.81 -26.42 -3.29
C LEU A 94 -54.25 -27.42 -2.22
N LEU A 95 -55.55 -27.72 -2.12
CA LEU A 95 -56.06 -28.72 -1.16
C LEU A 95 -55.47 -30.12 -1.43
N ALA A 96 -55.41 -30.55 -2.69
CA ALA A 96 -54.79 -31.81 -3.07
C ALA A 96 -53.30 -31.85 -2.70
N LEU A 97 -52.54 -30.80 -3.00
CA LEU A 97 -51.12 -30.68 -2.63
C LEU A 97 -50.92 -30.65 -1.10
N GLN A 98 -51.80 -29.99 -0.33
CA GLN A 98 -51.77 -30.02 1.13
C GLN A 98 -52.04 -31.42 1.70
N MET A 99 -52.97 -32.18 1.10
CA MET A 99 -53.19 -33.59 1.47
C MET A 99 -51.96 -34.45 1.17
N LEU A 100 -51.33 -34.28 0.00
CA LEU A 100 -50.09 -34.96 -0.36
C LEU A 100 -48.92 -34.57 0.55
N TYR A 101 -48.81 -33.29 0.94
CA TYR A 101 -47.83 -32.82 1.91
C TYR A 101 -48.00 -33.48 3.27
N ARG A 102 -49.24 -33.54 3.79
CA ARG A 102 -49.56 -34.24 5.05
C ARG A 102 -49.22 -35.73 4.95
N LEU A 103 -49.54 -36.40 3.85
CA LEU A 103 -49.19 -37.81 3.63
C LEU A 103 -47.66 -38.04 3.54
N ALA A 104 -46.92 -37.11 2.93
CA ALA A 104 -45.46 -37.16 2.85
C ALA A 104 -44.76 -36.81 4.18
N THR A 105 -45.41 -36.08 5.09
CA THR A 105 -44.83 -35.66 6.39
C THR A 105 -45.31 -36.51 7.57
N LEU A 106 -46.43 -37.26 7.44
CA LEU A 106 -47.02 -38.13 8.46
C LEU A 106 -46.00 -39.09 9.10
N HIS A 107 -45.04 -39.58 8.31
CA HIS A 107 -43.94 -40.43 8.77
C HIS A 107 -42.62 -39.72 8.46
N ARG A 108 -41.78 -39.52 9.49
CA ARG A 108 -40.43 -38.97 9.34
C ARG A 108 -39.57 -39.90 8.48
N SER A 109 -38.66 -39.34 7.68
CA SER A 109 -37.65 -40.15 6.97
C SER A 109 -36.52 -40.65 7.89
N VAL A 110 -36.48 -40.22 9.15
CA VAL A 110 -35.38 -40.43 10.10
C VAL A 110 -35.87 -40.80 11.49
N ASP A 111 -35.04 -41.52 12.25
CA ASP A 111 -35.24 -41.80 13.67
C ASP A 111 -35.04 -40.54 14.55
N THR A 112 -35.12 -40.70 15.88
CA THR A 112 -34.91 -39.62 16.85
C THR A 112 -33.48 -39.09 16.90
N ARG A 113 -32.51 -39.77 16.27
CA ARG A 113 -31.09 -39.41 16.18
C ARG A 113 -30.70 -38.90 14.79
N GLY A 114 -31.66 -38.79 13.86
CA GLY A 114 -31.43 -38.33 12.49
C GLY A 114 -30.98 -39.43 11.51
N VAL A 115 -30.97 -40.71 11.92
CA VAL A 115 -30.58 -41.83 11.06
C VAL A 115 -31.71 -42.14 10.07
N PRO A 116 -31.47 -42.18 8.73
CA PRO A 116 -32.50 -42.49 7.75
C PRO A 116 -33.11 -43.89 7.92
N PHE A 117 -34.44 -43.97 7.85
CA PHE A 117 -35.14 -45.25 7.77
C PHE A 117 -34.97 -45.87 6.38
N HIS A 118 -34.58 -47.14 6.33
CA HIS A 118 -34.54 -47.93 5.11
C HIS A 118 -35.44 -49.18 5.24
N PRO A 119 -36.39 -49.42 4.31
CA PRO A 119 -36.78 -48.55 3.21
C PRO A 119 -37.53 -47.29 3.71
N ILE A 120 -37.47 -46.20 2.95
CA ILE A 120 -38.16 -44.93 3.27
C ILE A 120 -39.69 -45.12 3.37
N PRO A 121 -40.44 -44.25 4.09
CA PRO A 121 -41.87 -44.43 4.31
C PRO A 121 -42.70 -44.64 3.02
N ARG A 122 -43.68 -45.55 3.08
CA ARG A 122 -44.42 -46.04 1.90
C ARG A 122 -45.10 -44.94 1.07
N ALA A 123 -45.60 -43.89 1.71
CA ALA A 123 -46.16 -42.73 1.00
C ALA A 123 -45.12 -42.07 0.06
N LYS A 124 -43.88 -41.92 0.53
CA LYS A 124 -42.78 -41.37 -0.28
C LYS A 124 -42.40 -42.33 -1.42
N GLN A 125 -42.27 -43.62 -1.14
CA GLN A 125 -42.01 -44.64 -2.18
C GLN A 125 -43.01 -44.57 -3.35
N LEU A 126 -44.29 -44.33 -3.05
CA LEU A 126 -45.34 -44.24 -4.05
C LEU A 126 -45.29 -42.91 -4.82
N LEU A 127 -45.24 -41.77 -4.12
CA LEU A 127 -45.22 -40.44 -4.75
C LEU A 127 -43.94 -40.16 -5.55
N CYS A 128 -42.83 -40.80 -5.20
CA CYS A 128 -41.56 -40.72 -5.92
C CYS A 128 -41.49 -41.62 -7.18
N ARG A 129 -42.52 -42.38 -7.52
CA ARG A 129 -42.57 -43.15 -8.79
C ARG A 129 -42.53 -42.19 -9.98
N PRO A 130 -41.85 -42.52 -11.10
CA PRO A 130 -41.79 -41.64 -12.28
C PRO A 130 -43.16 -41.20 -12.83
N SER A 131 -44.19 -42.05 -12.69
CA SER A 131 -45.57 -41.74 -13.09
C SER A 131 -46.26 -40.66 -12.26
N LEU A 132 -45.76 -40.35 -11.05
CA LEU A 132 -46.34 -39.34 -10.15
C LEU A 132 -45.37 -38.17 -9.91
N LEU A 133 -44.06 -38.45 -9.77
CA LEU A 133 -43.05 -37.43 -9.51
C LEU A 133 -42.89 -36.44 -10.67
N GLY A 134 -43.06 -36.90 -11.92
CA GLY A 134 -43.07 -36.03 -13.10
C GLY A 134 -44.20 -34.99 -13.06
N PRO A 135 -45.48 -35.43 -13.02
CA PRO A 135 -46.62 -34.51 -12.84
C PRO A 135 -46.53 -33.62 -11.59
N LEU A 136 -46.01 -34.12 -10.46
CA LEU A 136 -45.78 -33.30 -9.26
C LEU A 136 -44.73 -32.20 -9.49
N ALA A 137 -43.64 -32.48 -10.22
CA ALA A 137 -42.69 -31.44 -10.60
C ALA A 137 -43.33 -30.40 -11.54
N GLN A 138 -44.15 -30.85 -12.49
CA GLN A 138 -44.83 -29.98 -13.46
C GLN A 138 -45.83 -29.01 -12.81
N CYS A 139 -46.34 -29.27 -11.60
CA CYS A 139 -47.16 -28.32 -10.85
C CYS A 139 -46.41 -26.99 -10.52
N LEU A 140 -45.07 -26.96 -10.61
CA LEU A 140 -44.29 -25.71 -10.54
C LEU A 140 -44.51 -24.77 -11.75
N LEU A 141 -45.06 -25.27 -12.86
CA LEU A 141 -45.48 -24.47 -14.02
C LEU A 141 -46.90 -23.88 -13.87
N ALA A 142 -47.54 -24.02 -12.72
CA ALA A 142 -48.82 -23.39 -12.44
C ALA A 142 -48.67 -21.86 -12.35
N ASN A 143 -49.62 -21.12 -12.95
CA ASN A 143 -49.69 -19.67 -12.85
C ASN A 143 -50.45 -19.24 -11.58
N ASP A 144 -50.08 -19.84 -10.45
CA ASP A 144 -50.73 -19.73 -9.13
C ASP A 144 -49.64 -19.91 -8.06
N VAL A 145 -49.43 -18.89 -7.23
CA VAL A 145 -48.28 -18.82 -6.30
C VAL A 145 -48.41 -19.85 -5.16
N ASP A 146 -49.62 -20.06 -4.63
CA ASP A 146 -49.85 -20.99 -3.52
C ASP A 146 -49.70 -22.44 -3.97
N VAL A 147 -50.10 -22.74 -5.22
CA VAL A 147 -49.87 -24.04 -5.86
C VAL A 147 -48.39 -24.30 -6.06
N VAL A 148 -47.60 -23.33 -6.57
CA VAL A 148 -46.15 -23.50 -6.76
C VAL A 148 -45.41 -23.63 -5.42
N ASP A 149 -45.72 -22.79 -4.43
CA ASP A 149 -45.09 -22.87 -3.10
C ASP A 149 -45.37 -24.22 -2.42
N THR A 150 -46.65 -24.65 -2.38
CA THR A 150 -47.04 -25.93 -1.77
C THR A 150 -46.44 -27.11 -2.55
N THR A 151 -46.32 -27.01 -3.89
CA THR A 151 -45.61 -28.01 -4.70
C THR A 151 -44.14 -28.11 -4.29
N ALA A 152 -43.45 -26.98 -4.12
CA ALA A 152 -42.06 -26.97 -3.67
C ALA A 152 -41.90 -27.55 -2.25
N GLN A 153 -42.87 -27.31 -1.35
CA GLN A 153 -42.93 -27.95 -0.03
C GLN A 153 -43.10 -29.48 -0.12
N VAL A 154 -44.01 -29.99 -0.97
CA VAL A 154 -44.21 -31.43 -1.22
C VAL A 154 -42.93 -32.06 -1.75
N LEU A 155 -42.34 -31.50 -2.81
CA LEU A 155 -41.11 -32.01 -3.41
C LEU A 155 -39.96 -32.02 -2.41
N THR A 156 -39.81 -30.96 -1.60
CA THR A 156 -38.81 -30.89 -0.52
C THR A 156 -39.00 -32.03 0.50
N ALA A 157 -40.24 -32.33 0.90
CA ALA A 157 -40.55 -33.43 1.81
C ALA A 157 -40.29 -34.82 1.20
N LEU A 158 -40.42 -34.97 -0.13
CA LEU A 158 -40.16 -36.22 -0.86
C LEU A 158 -38.67 -36.52 -1.07
N VAL A 159 -37.84 -35.49 -1.31
CA VAL A 159 -36.38 -35.65 -1.46
C VAL A 159 -35.65 -35.78 -0.10
N ALA A 160 -36.28 -35.41 1.01
CA ALA A 160 -35.66 -35.45 2.33
C ALA A 160 -35.24 -36.88 2.75
N HIS A 161 -33.92 -37.09 2.83
CA HIS A 161 -33.26 -38.38 3.10
C HIS A 161 -33.59 -39.49 2.09
N ASN A 162 -33.70 -39.13 0.81
CA ASN A 162 -34.09 -40.03 -0.28
C ASN A 162 -33.04 -39.99 -1.43
N PRO A 163 -31.93 -40.76 -1.33
CA PRO A 163 -30.80 -40.62 -2.25
C PRO A 163 -31.15 -40.96 -3.71
N ASP A 164 -31.94 -42.02 -3.93
CA ASP A 164 -32.31 -42.51 -5.27
C ASP A 164 -33.06 -41.47 -6.10
N VAL A 165 -33.89 -40.67 -5.42
CA VAL A 165 -34.65 -39.57 -6.05
C VAL A 165 -33.78 -38.33 -6.20
N ASN A 166 -32.99 -37.96 -5.19
CA ASN A 166 -32.06 -36.83 -5.31
C ASN A 166 -31.14 -37.00 -6.53
N ALA A 167 -30.60 -38.20 -6.74
CA ALA A 167 -29.73 -38.54 -7.87
C ALA A 167 -30.34 -38.23 -9.25
N LYS A 168 -31.67 -38.33 -9.38
CA LYS A 168 -32.37 -38.38 -10.68
C LYS A 168 -33.44 -37.30 -10.88
N ILE A 169 -33.74 -36.49 -9.87
CA ILE A 169 -34.85 -35.52 -9.93
C ILE A 169 -34.66 -34.46 -11.04
N TYR A 170 -33.42 -34.15 -11.45
CA TYR A 170 -33.15 -33.31 -12.62
C TYR A 170 -33.92 -33.76 -13.88
N ARG A 171 -34.08 -35.08 -14.09
CA ARG A 171 -34.81 -35.67 -15.23
C ARG A 171 -36.29 -35.29 -15.31
N THR A 172 -36.87 -34.74 -14.24
CA THR A 172 -38.27 -34.29 -14.24
C THR A 172 -38.47 -32.89 -14.81
N GLY A 173 -37.39 -32.12 -15.00
CA GLY A 173 -37.45 -30.69 -15.35
C GLY A 173 -37.54 -29.75 -14.15
N VAL A 174 -37.56 -30.27 -12.91
CA VAL A 174 -37.79 -29.49 -11.67
C VAL A 174 -37.00 -28.19 -11.56
N PHE A 175 -35.72 -28.19 -11.96
CA PHE A 175 -34.85 -27.01 -11.88
C PHE A 175 -35.27 -25.91 -12.87
N PHE A 176 -35.73 -26.29 -14.06
CA PHE A 176 -36.23 -25.35 -15.06
C PHE A 176 -37.60 -24.80 -14.66
N PHE A 177 -38.50 -25.65 -14.18
CA PHE A 177 -39.84 -25.23 -13.76
C PHE A 177 -39.80 -24.31 -12.53
N ALA A 178 -38.91 -24.61 -11.56
CA ALA A 178 -38.65 -23.76 -10.40
C ALA A 178 -38.15 -22.36 -10.80
N LEU A 179 -37.14 -22.29 -11.67
CA LEU A 179 -36.51 -21.01 -12.04
C LEU A 179 -37.30 -20.21 -13.09
N ALA A 180 -38.26 -20.83 -13.80
CA ALA A 180 -39.20 -20.14 -14.69
C ALA A 180 -40.36 -19.43 -13.96
N HIS A 181 -40.40 -19.45 -12.63
CA HIS A 181 -41.50 -18.86 -11.86
C HIS A 181 -41.35 -17.34 -11.67
N TYR A 182 -42.31 -16.57 -12.18
CA TYR A 182 -42.37 -15.11 -12.09
C TYR A 182 -42.75 -14.55 -10.70
N GLY A 183 -43.30 -15.37 -9.79
CA GLY A 183 -43.80 -14.89 -8.49
C GLY A 183 -42.72 -14.43 -7.50
N GLN A 184 -43.12 -13.63 -6.52
CA GLN A 184 -42.21 -13.07 -5.50
C GLN A 184 -41.96 -13.98 -4.29
N ASN A 185 -42.91 -14.86 -3.93
CA ASN A 185 -42.65 -15.86 -2.89
C ASN A 185 -41.81 -17.01 -3.47
N TYR A 186 -40.51 -16.95 -3.22
CA TYR A 186 -39.55 -17.94 -3.71
C TYR A 186 -38.95 -18.83 -2.61
N VAL A 187 -39.39 -18.70 -1.35
CA VAL A 187 -38.68 -19.27 -0.18
C VAL A 187 -38.70 -20.80 -0.19
N HIS A 188 -39.82 -21.44 -0.49
CA HIS A 188 -39.89 -22.91 -0.58
C HIS A 188 -39.28 -23.45 -1.87
N VAL A 189 -39.30 -22.69 -2.96
CA VAL A 189 -38.62 -23.03 -4.22
C VAL A 189 -37.10 -23.04 -4.00
N ALA A 190 -36.55 -21.98 -3.42
CA ALA A 190 -35.15 -21.92 -2.99
C ALA A 190 -34.77 -23.08 -2.04
N LYS A 191 -35.65 -23.45 -1.11
CA LYS A 191 -35.42 -24.57 -0.19
C LYS A 191 -35.30 -25.91 -0.94
N LEU A 192 -36.14 -26.14 -1.95
CA LEU A 192 -36.06 -27.30 -2.83
C LEU A 192 -34.75 -27.32 -3.65
N LEU A 193 -34.38 -26.17 -4.23
CA LEU A 193 -33.14 -26.02 -5.01
C LEU A 193 -31.90 -26.31 -4.15
N HIS A 194 -31.78 -25.67 -2.98
CA HIS A 194 -30.69 -25.88 -2.02
C HIS A 194 -30.63 -27.33 -1.50
N ALA A 195 -31.78 -27.98 -1.29
CA ALA A 195 -31.81 -29.38 -0.85
C ALA A 195 -31.35 -30.40 -1.91
N THR A 196 -31.32 -30.04 -3.20
CA THR A 196 -31.15 -30.98 -4.33
C THR A 196 -29.97 -30.68 -5.25
N HIS A 197 -29.54 -29.42 -5.41
CA HIS A 197 -28.66 -29.02 -6.51
C HIS A 197 -27.28 -29.70 -6.54
N LEU A 198 -26.71 -30.07 -5.39
CA LEU A 198 -25.41 -30.76 -5.28
C LEU A 198 -25.52 -32.29 -5.24
N ARG A 199 -26.72 -32.86 -5.46
CA ARG A 199 -27.01 -34.30 -5.26
C ARG A 199 -27.44 -35.04 -6.52
N GLN A 200 -27.14 -34.50 -7.71
CA GLN A 200 -27.53 -35.10 -9.00
C GLN A 200 -26.46 -36.08 -9.52
N GLN A 201 -26.87 -37.16 -10.17
CA GLN A 201 -26.00 -38.28 -10.56
C GLN A 201 -24.97 -37.94 -11.66
N ASN A 202 -25.24 -36.94 -12.50
CA ASN A 202 -24.53 -36.71 -13.77
C ASN A 202 -23.59 -35.48 -13.77
N ARG A 203 -23.10 -35.00 -12.60
CA ARG A 203 -22.06 -33.94 -12.54
C ARG A 203 -21.03 -34.19 -11.44
N GLY A 204 -19.85 -34.63 -11.84
CA GLY A 204 -18.68 -34.75 -10.96
C GLY A 204 -17.74 -35.94 -11.21
N VAL A 205 -18.09 -36.85 -12.14
CA VAL A 205 -17.24 -37.99 -12.50
C VAL A 205 -16.24 -37.60 -13.61
N ASP A 206 -16.76 -37.07 -14.71
CA ASP A 206 -15.99 -36.91 -15.95
C ASP A 206 -15.07 -35.68 -15.93
N ASP A 207 -15.56 -34.59 -15.34
CA ASP A 207 -14.79 -33.35 -15.09
C ASP A 207 -13.63 -33.60 -14.10
N ALA A 208 -13.71 -34.64 -13.26
CA ALA A 208 -12.64 -35.01 -12.34
C ALA A 208 -11.55 -35.86 -13.01
N ALA A 209 -11.94 -36.79 -13.90
CA ALA A 209 -11.01 -37.54 -14.75
C ALA A 209 -10.20 -36.61 -15.68
N ARG A 210 -10.84 -35.54 -16.18
CA ARG A 210 -10.23 -34.44 -16.96
C ARG A 210 -9.30 -33.49 -16.19
N ILE A 211 -9.05 -33.72 -14.90
CA ILE A 211 -8.10 -32.90 -14.11
C ILE A 211 -7.01 -33.82 -13.50
N GLY A 212 -6.80 -34.99 -14.10
CA GLY A 212 -5.74 -35.93 -13.70
C GLY A 212 -5.91 -36.59 -12.33
N TYR A 213 -7.05 -36.39 -11.65
CA TYR A 213 -7.33 -37.02 -10.36
C TYR A 213 -8.05 -38.35 -10.55
N GLY A 214 -7.53 -39.41 -9.92
CA GLY A 214 -8.01 -40.78 -10.07
C GLY A 214 -9.50 -40.96 -9.79
N VAL A 215 -10.13 -41.82 -10.60
CA VAL A 215 -11.60 -41.95 -10.75
C VAL A 215 -12.35 -42.38 -9.47
N ALA A 216 -11.64 -42.87 -8.45
CA ALA A 216 -12.23 -43.23 -7.15
C ALA A 216 -12.16 -42.05 -6.15
N GLY A 217 -13.28 -41.35 -5.96
CA GLY A 217 -13.46 -40.36 -4.88
C GLY A 217 -13.26 -38.88 -5.26
N ALA A 218 -13.01 -38.56 -6.53
CA ALA A 218 -12.61 -37.20 -6.93
C ALA A 218 -13.75 -36.15 -7.04
N SER A 219 -15.02 -36.55 -7.00
CA SER A 219 -16.18 -35.63 -7.10
C SER A 219 -16.20 -34.51 -6.05
N ASP A 220 -15.65 -34.75 -4.85
CA ASP A 220 -15.58 -33.73 -3.80
C ASP A 220 -14.53 -32.63 -4.04
N LYS A 221 -13.54 -32.86 -4.93
CA LYS A 221 -12.46 -31.91 -5.22
C LYS A 221 -12.85 -30.77 -6.18
N LEU A 222 -13.98 -30.89 -6.87
CA LEU A 222 -14.45 -29.86 -7.80
C LEU A 222 -15.08 -28.68 -7.04
N PRO A 223 -14.92 -27.42 -7.50
CA PRO A 223 -15.60 -26.28 -6.90
C PRO A 223 -17.13 -26.44 -6.92
N VAL A 224 -17.79 -25.99 -5.84
CA VAL A 224 -19.24 -26.12 -5.60
C VAL A 224 -20.08 -25.63 -6.80
N GLN A 225 -19.61 -24.56 -7.44
CA GLN A 225 -20.25 -23.92 -8.59
C GLN A 225 -20.34 -24.88 -9.79
N ARG A 226 -19.33 -25.73 -10.04
CA ARG A 226 -19.34 -26.74 -11.12
C ARG A 226 -20.13 -28.00 -10.76
N ARG A 227 -20.10 -28.40 -9.49
CA ARG A 227 -20.87 -29.55 -8.95
C ARG A 227 -22.38 -29.31 -8.97
N SER A 228 -22.81 -28.05 -9.04
CA SER A 228 -24.21 -27.64 -8.99
C SER A 228 -25.01 -28.01 -10.24
N ALA A 229 -26.21 -28.56 -10.06
CA ALA A 229 -27.23 -28.68 -11.11
C ALA A 229 -27.56 -27.31 -11.76
N LEU A 230 -27.41 -26.22 -11.00
CA LEU A 230 -27.74 -24.86 -11.41
C LEU A 230 -26.61 -24.17 -12.19
N ALA A 231 -25.44 -24.79 -12.36
CA ALA A 231 -24.28 -24.21 -13.04
C ALA A 231 -24.54 -23.62 -14.45
N PRO A 232 -25.42 -24.20 -15.30
CA PRO A 232 -25.77 -23.62 -16.60
C PRO A 232 -26.85 -22.53 -16.50
N LEU A 233 -27.52 -22.39 -15.35
CA LEU A 233 -28.71 -21.56 -15.19
C LEU A 233 -28.41 -20.27 -14.44
N LEU A 234 -27.55 -20.30 -13.42
CA LEU A 234 -27.28 -19.17 -12.53
C LEU A 234 -25.78 -18.81 -12.51
N PRO A 235 -25.44 -17.52 -12.30
CA PRO A 235 -24.06 -17.10 -12.09
C PRO A 235 -23.38 -17.87 -10.94
N PRO A 236 -22.06 -18.14 -11.02
CA PRO A 236 -21.30 -18.81 -9.96
C PRO A 236 -21.46 -18.16 -8.58
N ALA A 237 -21.55 -16.82 -8.54
CA ALA A 237 -21.82 -16.02 -7.36
C ALA A 237 -23.10 -16.43 -6.61
N LEU A 238 -24.24 -16.55 -7.30
CA LEU A 238 -25.51 -16.94 -6.68
C LEU A 238 -25.48 -18.36 -6.12
N ILE A 239 -24.74 -19.27 -6.77
CA ILE A 239 -24.60 -20.66 -6.32
C ILE A 239 -23.75 -20.72 -5.04
N LEU A 240 -22.67 -19.93 -4.96
CA LEU A 240 -21.90 -19.74 -3.73
C LEU A 240 -22.73 -19.07 -2.63
N TYR A 241 -23.49 -18.03 -2.95
CA TYR A 241 -24.31 -17.30 -1.98
C TYR A 241 -25.37 -18.21 -1.34
N MET A 242 -26.02 -19.06 -2.13
CA MET A 242 -26.94 -20.09 -1.63
C MET A 242 -26.24 -21.19 -0.81
N TYR A 243 -24.97 -21.48 -1.07
CA TYR A 243 -24.18 -22.46 -0.32
C TYR A 243 -23.71 -21.88 1.03
N ASN A 244 -23.16 -20.66 1.03
CA ASN A 244 -22.60 -19.99 2.20
C ASN A 244 -23.67 -19.46 3.17
N TYR A 245 -24.77 -18.89 2.66
CA TYR A 245 -25.82 -18.25 3.47
C TYR A 245 -27.17 -18.98 3.47
N GLY A 246 -27.29 -20.06 2.72
CA GLY A 246 -28.48 -20.89 2.67
C GLY A 246 -29.64 -20.31 1.87
N TYR A 247 -30.73 -21.10 1.82
CA TYR A 247 -31.84 -20.86 0.89
C TYR A 247 -32.67 -19.59 1.14
N LYS A 248 -32.69 -19.05 2.37
CA LYS A 248 -33.48 -17.84 2.68
C LYS A 248 -32.91 -16.61 2.01
N LYS A 249 -31.64 -16.28 2.29
CA LYS A 249 -30.95 -15.16 1.64
C LYS A 249 -30.92 -15.33 0.12
N PHE A 250 -30.72 -16.55 -0.39
CA PHE A 250 -30.79 -16.79 -1.83
C PHE A 250 -32.19 -16.46 -2.44
N ALA A 251 -33.30 -16.75 -1.75
CA ALA A 251 -34.63 -16.37 -2.22
C ALA A 251 -34.82 -14.84 -2.23
N GLU A 252 -34.36 -14.16 -1.17
CA GLU A 252 -34.37 -12.70 -1.04
C GLU A 252 -33.54 -12.06 -2.17
N THR A 253 -32.32 -12.54 -2.41
CA THR A 253 -31.43 -12.10 -3.48
C THR A 253 -32.00 -12.37 -4.88
N LEU A 254 -32.52 -13.56 -5.15
CA LEU A 254 -33.02 -13.92 -6.49
C LEU A 254 -34.22 -13.06 -6.91
N CYS A 255 -35.01 -12.59 -5.94
CA CYS A 255 -36.16 -11.71 -6.17
C CYS A 255 -35.85 -10.20 -6.04
N GLY A 256 -34.66 -9.83 -5.57
CA GLY A 256 -34.25 -8.44 -5.36
C GLY A 256 -33.43 -7.84 -6.51
N ASP A 257 -32.91 -6.64 -6.25
CA ASP A 257 -31.91 -5.95 -7.06
C ASP A 257 -30.71 -5.67 -6.15
N ILE A 258 -29.60 -6.40 -6.35
CA ILE A 258 -28.46 -6.47 -5.44
C ILE A 258 -27.16 -6.37 -6.24
N GLU A 259 -26.43 -5.28 -6.03
CA GLU A 259 -25.04 -5.09 -6.46
C GLU A 259 -24.16 -4.98 -5.22
N THR A 260 -23.36 -6.01 -4.95
CA THR A 260 -22.46 -6.15 -3.79
C THR A 260 -21.18 -6.87 -4.20
N PRO A 261 -20.08 -6.75 -3.43
CA PRO A 261 -18.85 -7.49 -3.70
C PRO A 261 -19.03 -9.01 -3.84
N GLU A 262 -20.03 -9.65 -3.23
CA GLU A 262 -20.28 -11.10 -3.38
C GLU A 262 -21.27 -11.46 -4.50
N VAL A 263 -22.24 -10.58 -4.79
CA VAL A 263 -23.32 -10.85 -5.76
C VAL A 263 -23.67 -9.60 -6.57
N ILE A 264 -23.69 -9.78 -7.89
CA ILE A 264 -24.36 -8.90 -8.85
C ILE A 264 -25.55 -9.67 -9.42
N TRP A 265 -26.76 -9.24 -9.09
CA TRP A 265 -28.02 -9.80 -9.60
C TRP A 265 -29.14 -8.75 -9.58
N GLY A 266 -29.89 -8.62 -10.67
CA GLY A 266 -31.00 -7.66 -10.75
C GLY A 266 -32.10 -8.08 -11.73
N PRO A 267 -33.21 -7.31 -11.82
CA PRO A 267 -34.41 -7.67 -12.58
C PRO A 267 -34.13 -8.13 -14.02
N LYS A 268 -33.28 -7.40 -14.76
CA LYS A 268 -32.90 -7.74 -16.15
C LYS A 268 -32.20 -9.10 -16.29
N MET A 269 -31.52 -9.57 -15.25
CA MET A 269 -30.91 -10.91 -15.22
C MET A 269 -31.96 -11.98 -14.90
N ARG A 270 -32.91 -11.68 -14.01
CA ARG A 270 -34.06 -12.57 -13.74
C ARG A 270 -34.98 -12.73 -14.94
N GLU A 271 -35.29 -11.64 -15.64
CA GLU A 271 -36.03 -11.65 -16.92
C GLU A 271 -35.31 -12.53 -17.94
N ARG A 272 -34.01 -12.28 -18.17
CA ARG A 272 -33.15 -13.06 -19.08
C ARG A 272 -33.13 -14.56 -18.75
N LEU A 273 -33.11 -14.92 -17.47
CA LEU A 273 -33.21 -16.30 -16.99
C LEU A 273 -34.55 -16.94 -17.36
N ILE A 274 -35.66 -16.28 -17.01
CA ILE A 274 -37.00 -16.83 -17.23
C ILE A 274 -37.32 -16.92 -18.73
N ASP A 275 -36.93 -15.93 -19.53
CA ASP A 275 -37.13 -15.92 -20.98
C ASP A 275 -36.38 -17.08 -21.66
N LEU A 276 -35.11 -17.29 -21.31
CA LEU A 276 -34.31 -18.39 -21.87
C LEU A 276 -34.80 -19.77 -21.40
N LEU A 277 -35.31 -19.88 -20.17
CA LEU A 277 -36.01 -21.08 -19.71
C LEU A 277 -37.34 -21.30 -20.45
N GLY A 278 -38.11 -20.24 -20.71
CA GLY A 278 -39.31 -20.29 -21.56
C GLY A 278 -38.98 -20.79 -22.97
N GLN A 279 -37.92 -20.26 -23.59
CA GLN A 279 -37.41 -20.74 -24.88
C GLN A 279 -36.83 -22.16 -24.83
N HIS A 280 -36.38 -22.65 -23.67
CA HIS A 280 -35.91 -24.03 -23.49
C HIS A 280 -37.08 -25.01 -23.35
N LEU A 281 -38.12 -24.64 -22.57
CA LEU A 281 -39.35 -25.42 -22.40
C LEU A 281 -40.22 -25.41 -23.67
N GLY A 282 -40.20 -24.32 -24.43
CA GLY A 282 -40.91 -24.16 -25.69
C GLY A 282 -42.43 -24.31 -25.53
N ASP A 283 -43.01 -25.18 -26.35
CA ASP A 283 -44.44 -25.47 -26.38
C ASP A 283 -44.91 -26.44 -25.29
N PHE A 284 -44.00 -27.01 -24.48
CA PHE A 284 -44.36 -28.00 -23.47
C PHE A 284 -45.43 -27.51 -22.46
N PRO A 285 -45.38 -26.28 -21.91
CA PRO A 285 -46.43 -25.78 -21.02
C PRO A 285 -47.79 -25.64 -21.71
N LEU A 286 -47.83 -25.42 -23.03
CA LEU A 286 -49.07 -25.36 -23.81
C LEU A 286 -49.63 -26.77 -24.07
N ARG A 287 -48.77 -27.71 -24.50
CA ARG A 287 -49.15 -29.12 -24.67
C ARG A 287 -49.59 -29.77 -23.35
N LEU A 288 -49.04 -29.37 -22.21
CA LEU A 288 -49.47 -29.84 -20.89
C LEU A 288 -50.89 -29.37 -20.52
N ARG A 289 -51.30 -28.16 -20.92
CA ARG A 289 -52.69 -27.66 -20.77
C ARG A 289 -53.69 -28.44 -21.63
N GLN A 290 -53.23 -29.04 -22.74
CA GLN A 290 -54.03 -29.93 -23.58
C GLN A 290 -54.06 -31.35 -22.99
N HIS A 291 -52.90 -31.88 -22.57
CA HIS A 291 -52.69 -33.25 -22.09
C HIS A 291 -52.03 -33.29 -20.69
N PRO A 292 -52.81 -33.24 -19.59
CA PRO A 292 -52.27 -33.11 -18.21
C PRO A 292 -51.43 -34.29 -17.68
N LEU A 293 -51.30 -35.39 -18.43
CA LEU A 293 -50.46 -36.54 -18.10
C LEU A 293 -49.17 -36.61 -18.94
N LEU A 294 -48.92 -35.61 -19.79
CA LEU A 294 -47.74 -35.54 -20.64
C LEU A 294 -46.47 -35.42 -19.79
N GLN A 295 -45.56 -36.37 -19.90
CA GLN A 295 -44.27 -36.31 -19.21
C GLN A 295 -43.29 -35.36 -19.92
N TYR A 296 -42.38 -34.76 -19.17
CA TYR A 296 -41.35 -33.86 -19.70
C TYR A 296 -40.12 -34.68 -20.13
N ASP A 297 -39.82 -34.67 -21.42
CA ASP A 297 -38.57 -35.21 -21.97
C ASP A 297 -37.42 -34.28 -21.59
N TYR A 298 -36.64 -34.65 -20.56
CA TYR A 298 -35.49 -33.85 -20.14
C TYR A 298 -34.45 -33.69 -21.24
N THR A 299 -34.00 -32.45 -21.43
CA THR A 299 -32.80 -32.10 -22.19
C THR A 299 -31.93 -31.15 -21.37
N PRO A 300 -30.59 -31.21 -21.45
CA PRO A 300 -29.74 -30.21 -20.81
C PRO A 300 -30.00 -28.81 -21.39
N CYS A 301 -30.18 -27.82 -20.52
CA CYS A 301 -30.24 -26.42 -20.92
C CYS A 301 -28.83 -25.93 -21.28
N PRO A 302 -28.64 -25.21 -22.41
CA PRO A 302 -27.42 -24.46 -22.67
C PRO A 302 -27.05 -23.54 -21.52
N THR A 303 -25.76 -23.23 -21.36
CA THR A 303 -25.33 -22.28 -20.33
C THR A 303 -25.82 -20.87 -20.65
N ILE A 304 -26.58 -20.28 -19.73
CA ILE A 304 -27.11 -18.92 -19.83
C ILE A 304 -25.96 -17.93 -19.65
N VAL A 305 -25.80 -17.05 -20.66
CA VAL A 305 -24.85 -15.93 -20.62
C VAL A 305 -25.61 -14.66 -20.20
N TYR A 306 -25.04 -13.97 -19.21
CA TYR A 306 -25.55 -12.72 -18.64
C TYR A 306 -24.63 -11.57 -19.09
N PRO A 307 -25.04 -10.70 -20.03
CA PRO A 307 -24.21 -9.58 -20.50
C PRO A 307 -23.78 -8.63 -19.38
N GLN A 308 -24.58 -8.54 -18.30
CA GLN A 308 -24.28 -7.77 -17.09
C GLN A 308 -23.02 -8.23 -16.34
N LEU A 309 -22.47 -9.40 -16.69
CA LEU A 309 -21.29 -10.01 -16.07
C LEU A 309 -20.17 -10.31 -17.08
N GLU A 310 -20.22 -9.80 -18.31
CA GLU A 310 -19.24 -10.18 -19.34
C GLU A 310 -17.82 -9.62 -19.08
N ASP A 311 -17.74 -8.43 -18.50
CA ASP A 311 -16.50 -7.72 -18.16
C ASP A 311 -16.15 -7.83 -16.66
N GLU A 312 -16.91 -8.62 -15.90
CA GLU A 312 -16.82 -8.72 -14.43
C GLU A 312 -15.80 -9.76 -13.96
N LEU A 313 -14.78 -9.30 -13.23
CA LEU A 313 -13.76 -10.14 -12.59
C LEU A 313 -14.30 -10.82 -11.32
N PHE A 314 -14.93 -11.98 -11.46
CA PHE A 314 -15.33 -12.82 -10.31
C PHE A 314 -14.18 -13.70 -9.82
N CYS A 315 -13.58 -13.32 -8.69
CA CYS A 315 -12.40 -13.92 -8.09
C CYS A 315 -12.72 -14.57 -6.72
N HIS A 316 -12.47 -15.88 -6.60
CA HIS A 316 -12.86 -16.74 -5.47
C HIS A 316 -14.38 -16.68 -5.17
N ASN A 317 -14.80 -15.73 -4.31
CA ASN A 317 -16.18 -15.47 -3.92
C ASN A 317 -16.66 -14.04 -4.30
N TYR A 318 -15.80 -13.20 -4.91
CA TYR A 318 -16.00 -11.75 -4.97
C TYR A 318 -15.79 -11.14 -6.36
N TYR A 319 -16.63 -10.16 -6.72
CA TYR A 319 -16.46 -9.28 -7.87
C TYR A 319 -15.43 -8.19 -7.58
N LEU A 320 -14.25 -8.24 -8.21
CA LEU A 320 -13.14 -7.36 -7.87
C LEU A 320 -13.43 -5.87 -8.10
N ARG A 321 -14.25 -5.51 -9.10
CA ARG A 321 -14.69 -4.13 -9.35
C ARG A 321 -15.36 -3.51 -8.11
N LEU A 322 -16.19 -4.30 -7.43
CA LEU A 322 -16.96 -3.86 -6.25
C LEU A 322 -16.17 -4.05 -4.96
N LEU A 323 -15.38 -5.13 -4.83
CA LEU A 323 -14.53 -5.36 -3.66
C LEU A 323 -13.43 -4.30 -3.50
N CYS A 324 -12.89 -3.79 -4.61
CA CYS A 324 -11.88 -2.73 -4.61
C CYS A 324 -12.47 -1.31 -4.57
N ASP A 325 -13.80 -1.16 -4.60
CA ASP A 325 -14.48 0.11 -4.37
C ASP A 325 -14.70 0.33 -2.86
N GLU A 326 -13.59 0.61 -2.17
CA GLU A 326 -13.59 0.90 -0.73
C GLU A 326 -14.35 2.18 -0.35
N ARG A 327 -14.78 3.01 -1.33
CA ARG A 327 -15.64 4.17 -1.08
C ARG A 327 -17.11 3.76 -0.93
N ARG A 328 -17.57 2.81 -1.76
CA ARG A 328 -18.94 2.28 -1.72
C ARG A 328 -19.10 1.11 -0.75
N PHE A 329 -18.05 0.31 -0.57
CA PHE A 329 -18.03 -0.86 0.31
C PHE A 329 -16.83 -0.83 1.28
N PRO A 330 -16.73 0.21 2.13
CA PRO A 330 -15.66 0.30 3.12
C PRO A 330 -15.64 -0.94 4.02
N ASP A 331 -14.44 -1.50 4.18
CA ASP A 331 -14.15 -2.67 5.01
C ASP A 331 -15.03 -3.92 4.80
N TRP A 332 -15.52 -4.17 3.57
CA TRP A 332 -16.31 -5.37 3.25
C TRP A 332 -15.68 -6.67 3.78
N PRO A 333 -16.45 -7.57 4.44
CA PRO A 333 -15.90 -8.76 5.08
C PRO A 333 -15.37 -9.78 4.06
N VAL A 334 -14.12 -10.20 4.24
CA VAL A 334 -13.49 -11.28 3.46
C VAL A 334 -13.32 -12.49 4.38
N SER A 335 -14.03 -13.58 4.08
CA SER A 335 -14.05 -14.78 4.93
C SER A 335 -12.83 -15.69 4.75
N GLU A 336 -12.19 -15.65 3.58
CA GLU A 336 -11.07 -16.54 3.22
C GLU A 336 -9.95 -15.76 2.49
N PRO A 337 -9.27 -14.80 3.15
CA PRO A 337 -8.34 -13.86 2.49
C PRO A 337 -7.19 -14.56 1.76
N VAL A 338 -6.66 -15.67 2.29
CA VAL A 338 -5.61 -16.46 1.65
C VAL A 338 -6.09 -17.12 0.34
N LYS A 339 -7.35 -17.57 0.27
CA LYS A 339 -7.92 -18.15 -0.97
C LYS A 339 -8.21 -17.07 -2.01
N LEU A 340 -8.68 -15.89 -1.57
CA LEU A 340 -8.80 -14.72 -2.44
C LEU A 340 -7.43 -14.30 -3.02
N LEU A 341 -6.38 -14.29 -2.20
CA LEU A 341 -5.01 -14.01 -2.66
C LEU A 341 -4.54 -15.04 -3.70
N TYR A 342 -4.67 -16.35 -3.44
CA TYR A 342 -4.31 -17.38 -4.43
C TYR A 342 -5.12 -17.27 -5.73
N ALA A 343 -6.41 -16.97 -5.66
CA ALA A 343 -7.22 -16.74 -6.85
C ALA A 343 -6.78 -15.48 -7.62
N ALA A 344 -6.47 -14.38 -6.94
CA ALA A 344 -5.99 -13.15 -7.57
C ALA A 344 -4.60 -13.33 -8.21
N LEU A 345 -3.73 -14.14 -7.61
CA LEU A 345 -2.43 -14.55 -8.17
C LEU A 345 -2.59 -15.42 -9.43
N GLU A 346 -3.60 -16.30 -9.47
CA GLU A 346 -3.92 -17.07 -10.68
C GLU A 346 -4.42 -16.15 -11.81
N PHE A 347 -5.34 -15.23 -11.51
CA PHE A 347 -5.79 -14.21 -12.46
C PHE A 347 -4.65 -13.30 -12.95
N HIS A 348 -3.72 -12.88 -12.08
CA HIS A 348 -2.53 -12.11 -12.49
C HIS A 348 -1.66 -12.88 -13.47
N ARG A 349 -1.43 -14.18 -13.21
CA ARG A 349 -0.66 -15.03 -14.13
C ARG A 349 -1.37 -15.29 -15.45
N ASP A 350 -2.69 -15.45 -15.46
CA ASP A 350 -3.47 -15.64 -16.68
C ASP A 350 -3.58 -14.37 -17.53
N GLU A 351 -3.56 -13.18 -16.91
CA GLU A 351 -3.54 -11.90 -17.63
C GLU A 351 -2.17 -11.59 -18.27
N MET A 352 -1.07 -12.00 -17.61
CA MET A 352 0.31 -11.78 -18.08
C MET A 352 0.85 -12.92 -18.98
N ARG A 353 -0.02 -13.79 -19.51
CA ARG A 353 0.36 -14.91 -20.38
C ARG A 353 0.12 -14.55 -21.85
N SER A 354 1.20 -14.43 -22.64
CA SER A 354 1.06 -14.27 -24.09
C SER A 354 0.27 -15.45 -24.71
N PRO A 355 -0.68 -15.19 -25.63
CA PRO A 355 -1.35 -16.22 -26.42
C PRO A 355 -0.41 -17.20 -27.12
N LEU A 356 0.82 -16.79 -27.44
CA LEU A 356 1.81 -17.59 -28.17
C LEU A 356 2.49 -18.65 -27.28
N ASP A 357 2.76 -18.34 -26.01
CA ASP A 357 3.30 -19.32 -25.05
C ASP A 357 2.32 -20.49 -24.82
N GLY A 358 1.01 -20.26 -25.01
CA GLY A 358 0.01 -21.32 -24.98
C GLY A 358 0.19 -22.41 -26.05
N ALA A 359 0.99 -22.18 -27.08
CA ALA A 359 1.29 -23.15 -28.14
C ALA A 359 2.55 -24.00 -27.86
N ALA A 360 3.57 -23.43 -27.22
CA ALA A 360 4.85 -24.10 -26.94
C ALA A 360 5.00 -24.56 -25.47
N GLY A 361 4.41 -23.82 -24.54
CA GLY A 361 4.53 -23.96 -23.08
C GLY A 361 3.43 -24.79 -22.41
N ARG A 362 2.67 -25.61 -23.15
CA ARG A 362 1.83 -26.64 -22.53
C ARG A 362 2.71 -27.68 -21.86
N ASP A 363 2.82 -27.59 -20.53
CA ASP A 363 3.36 -28.68 -19.74
C ASP A 363 2.58 -29.97 -20.07
N ARG A 364 3.32 -31.05 -20.35
CA ARG A 364 2.81 -32.29 -20.96
C ARG A 364 1.87 -33.06 -20.03
N THR A 365 1.76 -32.63 -18.78
CA THR A 365 0.75 -33.01 -17.80
C THR A 365 -0.68 -32.61 -18.23
N SER A 366 -0.84 -31.41 -18.80
CA SER A 366 -2.13 -30.80 -19.18
C SER A 366 -2.59 -31.11 -20.61
N GLN A 367 -1.82 -31.91 -21.36
CA GLN A 367 -2.13 -32.30 -22.74
C GLN A 367 -2.36 -33.81 -22.89
N ARG A 368 -2.82 -34.46 -21.80
CA ARG A 368 -3.41 -35.81 -21.81
C ARG A 368 -4.94 -35.83 -21.69
N ASP A 369 -5.57 -34.66 -21.70
CA ASP A 369 -7.02 -34.55 -21.73
C ASP A 369 -7.57 -35.02 -23.07
N GLY A 370 -8.36 -36.11 -23.05
CA GLY A 370 -9.25 -36.52 -24.13
C GLY A 370 -10.44 -35.57 -24.27
N SER A 371 -10.17 -34.28 -24.46
CA SER A 371 -11.19 -33.26 -24.71
C SER A 371 -11.58 -33.27 -26.18
N LEU A 372 -12.87 -33.45 -26.46
CA LEU A 372 -13.43 -33.33 -27.80
C LEU A 372 -13.08 -31.95 -28.39
N SER A 373 -12.56 -31.91 -29.61
CA SER A 373 -12.32 -30.64 -30.32
C SER A 373 -13.63 -29.96 -30.69
N TYR A 374 -13.62 -28.63 -30.87
CA TYR A 374 -14.78 -27.88 -31.34
C TYR A 374 -15.28 -28.39 -32.70
N ASP A 375 -14.35 -28.67 -33.61
CA ASP A 375 -14.66 -29.13 -34.97
C ASP A 375 -15.17 -30.59 -34.94
N GLN A 376 -14.63 -31.44 -34.05
CA GLN A 376 -15.15 -32.79 -33.79
C GLN A 376 -16.56 -32.78 -33.17
N ALA A 377 -16.87 -31.80 -32.31
CA ALA A 377 -18.21 -31.65 -31.73
C ALA A 377 -19.26 -31.22 -32.78
N LEU A 378 -18.86 -30.43 -33.78
CA LEU A 378 -19.70 -30.13 -34.95
C LEU A 378 -19.99 -31.40 -35.76
N GLU A 379 -18.95 -32.17 -36.10
CA GLU A 379 -19.08 -33.42 -36.87
C GLU A 379 -19.95 -34.46 -36.16
N LEU A 380 -19.70 -34.71 -34.87
CA LEU A 380 -20.41 -35.69 -34.06
C LEU A 380 -21.92 -35.36 -33.90
N LEU A 381 -22.28 -34.08 -33.92
CA LEU A 381 -23.67 -33.61 -33.91
C LEU A 381 -24.25 -33.34 -35.31
N GLY A 382 -23.46 -33.49 -36.38
CA GLY A 382 -23.90 -33.26 -37.76
C GLY A 382 -24.22 -31.79 -38.09
N LEU A 383 -23.55 -30.84 -37.43
CA LEU A 383 -23.81 -29.40 -37.54
C LEU A 383 -22.75 -28.69 -38.39
N LYS A 384 -23.16 -27.63 -39.10
CA LYS A 384 -22.24 -26.73 -39.82
C LYS A 384 -21.93 -25.50 -38.96
N ILE A 385 -20.78 -24.86 -39.22
CA ILE A 385 -20.44 -23.55 -38.64
C ILE A 385 -21.57 -22.56 -38.97
N GLY A 386 -22.06 -21.83 -37.97
CA GLY A 386 -23.22 -20.93 -38.11
C GLY A 386 -24.58 -21.59 -37.80
N PHE A 387 -24.62 -22.78 -37.20
CA PHE A 387 -25.87 -23.42 -36.74
C PHE A 387 -26.68 -22.52 -35.78
N GLY A 388 -28.01 -22.63 -35.81
CA GLY A 388 -28.88 -21.97 -34.83
C GLY A 388 -29.05 -22.82 -33.56
N GLU A 389 -29.38 -22.20 -32.42
CA GLU A 389 -29.65 -22.96 -31.19
C GLU A 389 -30.81 -23.96 -31.34
N ARG A 390 -31.76 -23.69 -32.23
CA ARG A 390 -32.86 -24.59 -32.57
C ARG A 390 -32.35 -25.90 -33.19
N ASP A 391 -31.31 -25.81 -34.03
CA ASP A 391 -30.70 -26.92 -34.75
C ASP A 391 -29.83 -27.76 -33.83
N LEU A 392 -28.98 -27.12 -33.01
CA LEU A 392 -28.19 -27.79 -31.98
C LEU A 392 -29.09 -28.57 -30.99
N ARG A 393 -30.21 -27.97 -30.56
CA ARG A 393 -31.22 -28.65 -29.73
C ARG A 393 -31.99 -29.75 -30.48
N LYS A 394 -32.06 -29.74 -31.82
CA LYS A 394 -32.72 -30.77 -32.65
C LYS A 394 -31.77 -31.96 -32.90
N ALA A 395 -30.53 -31.69 -33.27
CA ALA A 395 -29.46 -32.67 -33.44
C ALA A 395 -29.24 -33.50 -32.16
N TYR A 396 -29.01 -32.81 -31.03
CA TYR A 396 -28.84 -33.48 -29.73
C TYR A 396 -30.05 -34.33 -29.35
N ARG A 397 -31.29 -33.81 -29.47
CA ARG A 397 -32.51 -34.60 -29.15
C ARG A 397 -32.64 -35.86 -30.00
N THR A 398 -32.24 -35.83 -31.27
CA THR A 398 -32.29 -36.99 -32.17
C THR A 398 -31.26 -38.05 -31.75
N LEU A 399 -30.01 -37.65 -31.51
CA LEU A 399 -28.92 -38.56 -31.13
C LEU A 399 -29.09 -39.10 -29.70
N ALA A 400 -29.46 -38.24 -28.74
CA ALA A 400 -29.74 -38.63 -27.36
C ALA A 400 -30.89 -39.64 -27.28
N ARG A 401 -31.96 -39.49 -28.06
CA ARG A 401 -33.07 -40.49 -28.14
C ARG A 401 -32.64 -41.82 -28.77
N LYS A 402 -31.65 -41.81 -29.69
CA LYS A 402 -31.11 -43.01 -30.36
C LYS A 402 -30.20 -43.84 -29.46
N TYR A 403 -29.41 -43.18 -28.61
CA TYR A 403 -28.39 -43.81 -27.77
C TYR A 403 -28.75 -43.88 -26.27
N HIS A 404 -29.94 -43.43 -25.88
CA HIS A 404 -30.38 -43.38 -24.47
C HIS A 404 -30.23 -44.73 -23.75
N PRO A 405 -29.53 -44.81 -22.59
CA PRO A 405 -29.18 -46.08 -21.95
C PRO A 405 -30.40 -46.91 -21.53
N ASP A 406 -31.50 -46.28 -21.11
CA ASP A 406 -32.75 -46.98 -20.73
C ASP A 406 -33.52 -47.55 -21.95
N ARG A 407 -33.04 -47.33 -23.18
CA ARG A 407 -33.59 -47.88 -24.46
C ARG A 407 -32.56 -48.68 -25.27
N ASN A 408 -31.28 -48.33 -25.17
CA ASN A 408 -30.18 -49.01 -25.80
C ASN A 408 -29.06 -49.20 -24.75
N PRO A 409 -28.99 -50.36 -24.08
CA PRO A 409 -27.99 -50.60 -23.02
C PRO A 409 -26.53 -50.51 -23.49
N GLN A 410 -26.27 -50.64 -24.79
CA GLN A 410 -24.94 -50.50 -25.41
C GLN A 410 -24.68 -49.08 -25.93
N GLY A 411 -25.69 -48.21 -25.99
CA GLY A 411 -25.55 -46.84 -26.51
C GLY A 411 -24.86 -45.85 -25.57
N ARG A 412 -24.47 -46.29 -24.36
CA ARG A 412 -24.05 -45.42 -23.26
C ARG A 412 -22.87 -44.51 -23.61
N GLU A 413 -21.80 -45.06 -24.18
CA GLU A 413 -20.58 -44.31 -24.52
C GLU A 413 -20.89 -43.23 -25.56
N MET A 414 -21.59 -43.59 -26.65
CA MET A 414 -22.08 -42.63 -27.66
C MET A 414 -23.02 -41.56 -27.07
N PHE A 415 -23.83 -41.89 -26.06
CA PHE A 415 -24.70 -40.92 -25.38
C PHE A 415 -23.88 -39.91 -24.56
N GLU A 416 -22.85 -40.39 -23.87
CA GLU A 416 -21.92 -39.57 -23.07
C GLU A 416 -21.07 -38.66 -23.98
N GLU A 417 -20.60 -39.14 -25.15
CA GLU A 417 -19.96 -38.32 -26.19
C GLU A 417 -20.90 -37.27 -26.80
N VAL A 418 -22.12 -37.64 -27.16
CA VAL A 418 -23.16 -36.72 -27.69
C VAL A 418 -23.51 -35.62 -26.68
N GLN A 419 -23.50 -35.94 -25.38
CA GLN A 419 -23.65 -34.94 -24.32
C GLN A 419 -22.41 -34.04 -24.22
N ALA A 420 -21.20 -34.58 -24.24
CA ALA A 420 -19.96 -33.80 -24.20
C ALA A 420 -19.82 -32.83 -25.39
N ALA A 421 -20.21 -33.25 -26.60
CA ALA A 421 -20.24 -32.39 -27.78
C ALA A 421 -21.25 -31.24 -27.63
N TYR A 422 -22.46 -31.52 -27.12
CA TYR A 422 -23.48 -30.51 -26.88
C TYR A 422 -23.07 -29.52 -25.78
N GLU A 423 -22.47 -29.99 -24.69
CA GLU A 423 -21.95 -29.13 -23.61
C GLU A 423 -20.78 -28.26 -24.09
N LEU A 424 -19.92 -28.76 -24.98
CA LEU A 424 -18.87 -27.95 -25.60
C LEU A 424 -19.45 -26.85 -26.50
N LEU A 425 -20.32 -27.19 -27.47
CA LEU A 425 -20.91 -26.23 -28.41
C LEU A 425 -21.86 -25.22 -27.75
N THR A 426 -22.46 -25.56 -26.61
CA THR A 426 -23.26 -24.60 -25.80
C THR A 426 -22.41 -23.74 -24.86
N SER A 427 -21.13 -24.08 -24.62
CA SER A 427 -20.33 -23.41 -23.60
C SER A 427 -20.02 -21.94 -23.93
N PRO A 428 -19.99 -21.03 -22.94
CA PRO A 428 -19.58 -19.64 -23.16
C PRO A 428 -18.11 -19.54 -23.61
N LYS A 429 -17.25 -20.46 -23.17
CA LYS A 429 -15.85 -20.52 -23.63
C LYS A 429 -15.74 -20.86 -25.12
N ALA A 430 -16.52 -21.82 -25.65
CA ALA A 430 -16.53 -22.09 -27.09
C ALA A 430 -17.14 -20.92 -27.90
N LYS A 431 -18.25 -20.34 -27.41
CA LYS A 431 -18.87 -19.16 -28.06
C LYS A 431 -17.92 -17.94 -28.07
N LYS A 432 -17.24 -17.64 -26.95
CA LYS A 432 -16.25 -16.55 -26.87
C LYS A 432 -14.99 -16.87 -27.66
N ALA A 433 -14.52 -18.12 -27.71
CA ALA A 433 -13.42 -18.55 -28.58
C ALA A 433 -13.77 -18.43 -30.08
N LEU A 434 -15.02 -18.68 -30.48
CA LEU A 434 -15.46 -18.50 -31.87
C LEU A 434 -15.65 -17.01 -32.22
N ALA A 435 -16.17 -16.20 -31.29
CA ALA A 435 -16.19 -14.74 -31.42
C ALA A 435 -14.77 -14.15 -31.53
N MET A 436 -13.81 -14.66 -30.75
CA MET A 436 -12.38 -14.33 -30.88
C MET A 436 -11.82 -14.79 -32.24
N ARG A 437 -12.16 -16.00 -32.71
CA ARG A 437 -11.76 -16.51 -34.03
C ARG A 437 -12.36 -15.69 -35.20
N ALA A 438 -13.47 -15.00 -34.97
CA ALA A 438 -14.07 -14.05 -35.92
C ALA A 438 -13.48 -12.62 -35.80
N LYS A 439 -13.14 -12.15 -34.59
CA LYS A 439 -12.40 -10.89 -34.39
C LYS A 439 -11.01 -10.94 -35.01
N ARG A 440 -10.29 -12.06 -34.85
CA ARG A 440 -8.98 -12.37 -35.49
C ARG A 440 -8.98 -12.39 -37.02
N SER A 441 -10.13 -12.22 -37.66
CA SER A 441 -10.25 -12.01 -39.12
C SER A 441 -10.64 -10.57 -39.49
N ALA A 442 -10.61 -9.64 -38.53
CA ALA A 442 -11.06 -8.25 -38.66
C ALA A 442 -10.15 -7.22 -37.97
N THR A 443 -9.33 -7.61 -36.98
CA THR A 443 -8.34 -6.75 -36.30
C THR A 443 -6.90 -7.02 -36.74
N SER A 444 -6.05 -6.00 -36.67
CA SER A 444 -4.60 -6.07 -36.86
C SER A 444 -3.93 -6.73 -35.66
N ALA A 445 -3.02 -7.69 -35.91
CA ALA A 445 -2.36 -8.49 -34.87
C ALA A 445 -1.33 -7.73 -33.99
N ALA A 446 -1.32 -6.40 -33.99
CA ALA A 446 -0.47 -5.57 -33.13
C ALA A 446 -1.17 -5.23 -31.80
N ASP A 447 -2.49 -5.08 -31.81
CA ASP A 447 -3.29 -4.66 -30.64
C ASP A 447 -3.76 -5.86 -29.78
N GLU A 448 -3.39 -7.10 -30.13
CA GLU A 448 -3.92 -8.34 -29.51
C GLU A 448 -3.01 -8.96 -28.43
N ASP A 449 -1.83 -8.39 -28.14
CA ASP A 449 -0.83 -8.92 -27.19
C ASP A 449 -0.60 -8.06 -25.91
N GLU A 450 -1.12 -6.82 -25.80
CA GLU A 450 -0.97 -5.98 -24.58
C GLU A 450 -2.03 -6.36 -23.51
N PRO A 451 -1.66 -6.54 -22.22
CA PRO A 451 -2.61 -6.96 -21.17
C PRO A 451 -3.62 -5.86 -20.81
N ASP A 452 -4.82 -6.27 -20.40
CA ASP A 452 -5.88 -5.34 -19.95
C ASP A 452 -5.47 -4.63 -18.65
N MET A 453 -5.03 -3.39 -18.78
CA MET A 453 -4.54 -2.55 -17.68
C MET A 453 -5.58 -2.35 -16.57
N ASP A 454 -6.87 -2.32 -16.89
CA ASP A 454 -7.93 -2.07 -15.91
C ASP A 454 -8.26 -3.33 -15.11
N ARG A 455 -8.27 -4.49 -15.79
CA ARG A 455 -8.37 -5.80 -15.14
C ARG A 455 -7.13 -6.09 -14.29
N LEU A 456 -5.93 -5.78 -14.80
CA LEU A 456 -4.67 -5.88 -14.05
C LEU A 456 -4.64 -4.95 -12.82
N ARG A 457 -5.10 -3.70 -12.95
CA ARG A 457 -5.25 -2.74 -11.85
C ARG A 457 -6.18 -3.26 -10.75
N LEU A 458 -7.31 -3.88 -11.11
CA LEU A 458 -8.23 -4.51 -10.15
C LEU A 458 -7.60 -5.73 -9.46
N ILE A 459 -6.89 -6.57 -10.20
CA ILE A 459 -6.18 -7.74 -9.67
C ILE A 459 -5.09 -7.32 -8.66
N LEU A 460 -4.28 -6.31 -8.99
CA LEU A 460 -3.26 -5.77 -8.07
C LEU A 460 -3.88 -5.08 -6.85
N HIS A 461 -4.98 -4.32 -7.02
CA HIS A 461 -5.70 -3.72 -5.89
C HIS A 461 -6.24 -4.81 -4.94
N ALA A 462 -6.80 -5.90 -5.45
CA ALA A 462 -7.30 -7.00 -4.61
C ALA A 462 -6.17 -7.63 -3.76
N GLN A 463 -5.00 -7.87 -4.36
CA GLN A 463 -3.82 -8.38 -3.64
C GLN A 463 -3.31 -7.37 -2.59
N MET A 464 -3.23 -6.09 -2.96
CA MET A 464 -2.84 -4.98 -2.09
C MET A 464 -3.79 -4.84 -0.89
N MET A 465 -5.10 -4.98 -1.11
CA MET A 465 -6.12 -4.96 -0.07
C MET A 465 -5.93 -6.12 0.92
N VAL A 466 -5.63 -7.33 0.44
CA VAL A 466 -5.40 -8.49 1.33
C VAL A 466 -4.18 -8.25 2.23
N TYR A 467 -3.03 -7.86 1.68
CA TYR A 467 -1.84 -7.56 2.50
C TYR A 467 -2.01 -6.35 3.43
N ARG A 468 -2.88 -5.39 3.09
CA ARG A 468 -3.16 -4.22 3.95
C ARG A 468 -4.13 -4.53 5.10
N ARG A 469 -5.13 -5.41 4.89
CA ARG A 469 -6.22 -5.67 5.86
C ARG A 469 -6.05 -6.96 6.67
N PHE A 470 -5.25 -7.91 6.20
CA PHE A 470 -5.09 -9.25 6.81
C PHE A 470 -3.60 -9.64 6.90
N SER A 471 -2.72 -8.67 7.20
CA SER A 471 -1.26 -8.85 7.29
C SER A 471 -0.87 -9.93 8.30
N ASP A 472 -1.60 -10.02 9.41
CA ASP A 472 -1.52 -11.05 10.44
C ASP A 472 -1.75 -12.49 9.90
N VAL A 473 -2.61 -12.64 8.89
CA VAL A 473 -2.90 -13.94 8.26
C VAL A 473 -1.91 -14.28 7.15
N VAL A 474 -1.29 -13.27 6.51
CA VAL A 474 -0.40 -13.49 5.34
C VAL A 474 1.10 -13.33 5.62
N MET A 475 1.51 -12.85 6.80
CA MET A 475 2.92 -12.63 7.15
C MET A 475 3.80 -13.90 7.14
N ASP A 476 3.21 -15.06 7.41
CA ASP A 476 3.86 -16.38 7.36
C ASP A 476 4.14 -16.85 5.92
N TYR A 477 3.51 -16.24 4.91
CA TYR A 477 3.57 -16.67 3.52
C TYR A 477 4.47 -15.74 2.68
N LYS A 478 5.42 -16.34 1.97
CA LYS A 478 6.17 -15.63 0.92
C LYS A 478 5.23 -15.23 -0.21
N TYR A 479 5.28 -13.97 -0.62
CA TYR A 479 4.59 -13.49 -1.82
C TYR A 479 5.24 -14.08 -3.09
N PRO A 480 4.52 -14.92 -3.87
CA PRO A 480 5.15 -15.74 -4.91
C PRO A 480 5.25 -15.05 -6.28
N ALA A 481 4.54 -13.93 -6.49
CA ALA A 481 4.43 -13.26 -7.78
C ALA A 481 5.30 -12.00 -7.90
N PHE A 482 6.42 -11.92 -7.16
CA PHE A 482 7.40 -10.85 -7.37
C PHE A 482 7.88 -10.78 -8.84
N PRO A 483 8.21 -11.88 -9.55
CA PRO A 483 8.60 -11.80 -10.96
C PRO A 483 7.55 -11.11 -11.85
N LEU A 484 6.27 -11.51 -11.75
CA LEU A 484 5.17 -10.88 -12.50
C LEU A 484 4.99 -9.41 -12.10
N LEU A 485 5.09 -9.09 -10.81
CA LEU A 485 4.96 -7.74 -10.29
C LEU A 485 6.07 -6.81 -10.79
N LEU A 486 7.30 -7.32 -10.90
CA LEU A 486 8.45 -6.57 -11.43
C LEU A 486 8.37 -6.39 -12.95
N THR A 487 7.83 -7.37 -13.69
CA THR A 487 7.47 -7.22 -15.11
C THR A 487 6.45 -6.10 -15.29
N ASN A 488 5.30 -6.13 -14.59
CA ASN A 488 4.30 -5.06 -14.65
C ASN A 488 4.90 -3.66 -14.40
N LEU A 489 5.84 -3.54 -13.46
CA LEU A 489 6.48 -2.27 -13.14
C LEU A 489 7.37 -1.78 -14.28
N ARG A 490 8.16 -2.65 -14.93
CA ARG A 490 8.96 -2.31 -16.11
C ARG A 490 8.09 -1.97 -17.32
N ASP A 491 7.05 -2.75 -17.58
CA ASP A 491 6.12 -2.51 -18.69
C ASP A 491 5.42 -1.15 -18.53
N SER A 492 5.13 -0.73 -17.29
CA SER A 492 4.60 0.62 -17.00
C SER A 492 5.56 1.79 -17.26
N LEU A 493 6.84 1.52 -17.52
CA LEU A 493 7.83 2.51 -17.96
C LEU A 493 8.04 2.50 -19.48
N SER A 494 7.46 1.53 -20.20
CA SER A 494 7.60 1.42 -21.65
C SER A 494 6.78 2.49 -22.37
N ARG A 495 7.48 3.45 -23.00
CA ARG A 495 6.87 4.39 -23.94
C ARG A 495 6.51 3.66 -25.23
N SER A 496 5.36 3.98 -25.79
CA SER A 496 4.95 3.52 -27.12
C SER A 496 5.70 4.31 -28.20
N ASP A 497 6.96 3.95 -28.46
CA ASP A 497 7.85 4.63 -29.42
C ASP A 497 7.46 4.41 -30.91
N GLN A 498 6.21 4.07 -31.21
CA GLN A 498 5.68 3.92 -32.56
C GLN A 498 4.96 5.18 -33.05
N ASP A 499 5.72 5.99 -33.78
CA ASP A 499 5.30 7.12 -34.63
C ASP A 499 4.58 8.32 -33.98
N GLY A 500 4.74 9.48 -34.62
CA GLY A 500 4.25 10.79 -34.16
C GLY A 500 2.73 10.99 -34.29
N SER A 501 1.92 9.94 -34.19
CA SER A 501 0.46 9.97 -34.38
C SER A 501 -0.30 9.47 -33.15
N THR A 502 -0.62 10.41 -32.26
CA THR A 502 -1.72 10.28 -31.27
C THR A 502 -1.75 9.00 -30.44
N GLY A 503 -0.72 8.77 -29.61
CA GLY A 503 -0.84 7.85 -28.48
C GLY A 503 -2.02 8.23 -27.58
N CYS A 504 -2.83 7.26 -27.17
CA CYS A 504 -4.10 7.55 -26.50
C CYS A 504 -3.91 7.85 -25.00
N PRO A 505 -4.36 9.02 -24.47
CA PRO A 505 -4.12 9.40 -23.07
C PRO A 505 -4.66 8.43 -22.01
N SER A 506 -5.65 7.59 -22.36
CA SER A 506 -6.19 6.54 -21.50
C SER A 506 -5.20 5.41 -21.21
N THR A 507 -4.28 5.11 -22.13
CA THR A 507 -3.35 3.98 -21.98
C THR A 507 -2.23 4.32 -20.99
N GLU A 508 -1.62 5.51 -21.12
CA GLU A 508 -0.59 6.00 -20.19
C GLU A 508 -1.15 6.20 -18.77
N THR A 509 -2.37 6.75 -18.64
CA THR A 509 -3.02 6.88 -17.32
C THR A 509 -3.41 5.51 -16.73
N GLY A 510 -3.70 4.51 -17.58
CA GLY A 510 -3.84 3.10 -17.17
C GLY A 510 -2.52 2.50 -16.65
N LYS A 511 -1.42 2.64 -17.40
CA LYS A 511 -0.08 2.18 -17.01
C LYS A 511 0.39 2.78 -15.68
N LEU A 512 0.20 4.09 -15.48
CA LEU A 512 0.54 4.75 -14.21
C LEU A 512 -0.30 4.23 -13.03
N ALA A 513 -1.60 3.97 -13.25
CA ALA A 513 -2.47 3.41 -12.21
C ALA A 513 -2.12 1.96 -11.85
N VAL A 514 -1.67 1.15 -12.82
CA VAL A 514 -1.08 -0.19 -12.60
C VAL A 514 0.22 -0.08 -11.82
N CYS A 515 1.13 0.82 -12.23
CA CYS A 515 2.41 1.09 -11.56
C CYS A 515 2.20 1.40 -10.07
N LEU A 516 1.31 2.36 -9.76
CA LEU A 516 0.97 2.77 -8.41
C LEU A 516 0.39 1.63 -7.55
N ARG A 517 -0.42 0.72 -8.14
CA ARG A 517 -0.88 -0.48 -7.42
C ARG A 517 0.25 -1.50 -7.25
N GLY A 518 1.17 -1.61 -8.20
CA GLY A 518 2.34 -2.48 -8.10
C GLY A 518 3.28 -2.07 -6.97
N VAL A 519 3.69 -0.81 -6.92
CA VAL A 519 4.58 -0.30 -5.86
C VAL A 519 3.90 -0.35 -4.49
N LYS A 520 2.59 -0.07 -4.38
CA LYS A 520 1.85 -0.23 -3.12
C LYS A 520 1.72 -1.69 -2.68
N LEU A 521 1.67 -2.65 -3.61
CA LEU A 521 1.75 -4.07 -3.29
C LEU A 521 3.15 -4.47 -2.79
N CYS A 522 4.23 -3.93 -3.37
CA CYS A 522 5.59 -4.08 -2.82
C CYS A 522 5.69 -3.53 -1.38
N HIS A 523 5.07 -2.37 -1.10
CA HIS A 523 5.04 -1.81 0.25
C HIS A 523 4.35 -2.74 1.26
N PHE A 524 3.09 -3.12 1.03
CA PHE A 524 2.36 -3.93 2.02
C PHE A 524 2.92 -5.35 2.16
N THR A 525 3.48 -5.95 1.09
CA THR A 525 4.14 -7.28 1.18
C THR A 525 5.40 -7.24 2.02
N CYS A 526 6.29 -6.26 1.81
CA CYS A 526 7.53 -6.10 2.59
C CYS A 526 7.25 -5.69 4.04
N ARG A 527 6.31 -4.74 4.25
CA ARG A 527 5.88 -4.31 5.58
C ARG A 527 5.27 -5.45 6.42
N SER A 528 4.65 -6.43 5.78
CA SER A 528 4.06 -7.60 6.47
C SER A 528 5.10 -8.63 6.90
N SER A 529 6.23 -8.77 6.20
CA SER A 529 7.24 -9.79 6.52
C SER A 529 8.61 -9.49 5.91
N ASN A 530 9.65 -9.49 6.75
CA ASN A 530 11.05 -9.40 6.29
C ASN A 530 11.43 -10.52 5.30
N GLY A 531 10.71 -11.65 5.34
CA GLY A 531 10.88 -12.74 4.36
C GLY A 531 10.46 -12.35 2.94
N ASN A 532 9.49 -11.43 2.80
CA ASN A 532 9.11 -10.84 1.52
C ASN A 532 10.12 -9.80 1.05
N THR A 533 10.64 -8.96 1.96
CA THR A 533 11.70 -7.98 1.64
C THR A 533 12.93 -8.68 1.07
N LYS A 534 13.40 -9.77 1.70
CA LYS A 534 14.54 -10.56 1.20
C LYS A 534 14.26 -11.29 -0.11
N GLU A 535 13.01 -11.71 -0.36
CA GLU A 535 12.64 -12.28 -1.66
C GLU A 535 12.58 -11.21 -2.75
N LEU A 536 12.02 -10.03 -2.49
CA LEU A 536 12.01 -8.90 -3.43
C LEU A 536 13.43 -8.48 -3.83
N ILE A 537 14.36 -8.40 -2.87
CA ILE A 537 15.79 -8.16 -3.13
C ILE A 537 16.36 -9.27 -4.05
N ARG A 538 16.12 -10.55 -3.71
CA ARG A 538 16.59 -11.70 -4.49
C ARG A 538 16.08 -11.72 -5.93
N GLN A 539 14.87 -11.23 -6.19
CA GLN A 539 14.27 -11.14 -7.53
C GLN A 539 14.72 -9.89 -8.31
N GLY A 540 15.69 -9.11 -7.80
CA GLY A 540 16.21 -7.89 -8.47
C GLY A 540 15.34 -6.65 -8.28
N GLY A 541 14.37 -6.68 -7.36
CA GLY A 541 13.36 -5.63 -7.20
C GLY A 541 13.89 -4.26 -6.77
N VAL A 542 15.09 -4.19 -6.19
CA VAL A 542 15.74 -2.92 -5.84
C VAL A 542 16.02 -2.08 -7.08
N VAL A 543 16.58 -2.71 -8.13
CA VAL A 543 16.87 -2.05 -9.41
C VAL A 543 15.59 -1.59 -10.08
N VAL A 544 14.52 -2.41 -10.07
CA VAL A 544 13.23 -2.04 -10.68
C VAL A 544 12.52 -0.91 -9.94
N LEU A 545 12.54 -0.91 -8.60
CA LEU A 545 12.00 0.20 -7.81
C LEU A 545 12.77 1.50 -8.04
N PHE A 546 14.08 1.39 -8.26
CA PHE A 546 14.91 2.52 -8.68
C PHE A 546 14.59 2.97 -10.12
N GLU A 547 14.51 2.07 -11.11
CA GLU A 547 14.07 2.37 -12.49
C GLU A 547 12.76 3.18 -12.49
N VAL A 548 11.77 2.74 -11.69
CA VAL A 548 10.48 3.45 -11.53
C VAL A 548 10.66 4.81 -10.85
N LEU A 549 11.39 4.89 -9.74
CA LEU A 549 11.61 6.15 -9.02
C LEU A 549 12.32 7.18 -9.92
N HIS A 550 13.36 6.75 -10.62
CA HIS A 550 14.19 7.53 -11.54
C HIS A 550 13.37 8.05 -12.73
N ALA A 551 12.50 7.22 -13.30
CA ALA A 551 11.58 7.62 -14.36
C ALA A 551 10.57 8.68 -13.88
N MET A 552 10.02 8.54 -12.67
CA MET A 552 9.11 9.52 -12.09
C MET A 552 9.81 10.84 -11.76
N VAL A 553 11.01 10.81 -11.17
CA VAL A 553 11.83 12.01 -10.93
C VAL A 553 12.13 12.75 -12.24
N ASN A 554 12.56 12.03 -13.29
CA ASN A 554 12.77 12.61 -14.61
C ASN A 554 11.49 13.22 -15.22
N SER A 555 10.35 12.51 -15.14
CA SER A 555 9.07 13.01 -15.66
C SER A 555 8.56 14.25 -14.93
N MET A 556 9.01 14.48 -13.69
CA MET A 556 8.66 15.68 -12.92
C MET A 556 9.66 16.83 -13.17
N LEU A 557 10.95 16.53 -13.35
CA LEU A 557 12.00 17.52 -13.65
C LEU A 557 11.93 18.09 -15.06
N ASN A 558 11.58 17.25 -16.05
CA ASN A 558 11.45 17.63 -17.46
C ASN A 558 9.97 17.54 -17.88
N PRO A 559 9.11 18.48 -17.44
CA PRO A 559 7.73 18.59 -17.89
C PRO A 559 7.66 18.90 -19.39
N VAL A 560 6.58 18.49 -20.05
CA VAL A 560 6.30 18.89 -21.44
C VAL A 560 5.60 20.26 -21.44
N GLY A 561 6.37 21.30 -21.10
CA GLY A 561 5.93 22.70 -20.96
C GLY A 561 6.74 23.45 -19.90
N ASP A 562 7.04 24.74 -20.13
CA ASP A 562 8.09 25.49 -19.41
C ASP A 562 7.94 25.58 -17.87
N ASP A 563 6.72 25.53 -17.33
CA ASP A 563 6.46 25.96 -15.94
C ASP A 563 6.69 24.88 -14.85
N GLY A 564 6.71 23.60 -15.19
CA GLY A 564 6.60 22.52 -14.19
C GLY A 564 7.80 22.38 -13.24
N ALA A 565 9.02 22.65 -13.72
CA ALA A 565 10.22 22.63 -12.90
C ALA A 565 10.26 23.81 -11.90
N ALA A 566 9.75 24.97 -12.31
CA ALA A 566 9.61 26.14 -11.45
C ALA A 566 8.62 25.88 -10.30
N TRP A 567 7.48 25.21 -10.57
CA TRP A 567 6.49 24.89 -9.54
C TRP A 567 7.06 24.03 -8.40
N MET A 568 7.90 23.04 -8.69
CA MET A 568 8.50 22.18 -7.65
C MET A 568 9.55 22.89 -6.78
N LEU A 569 10.27 23.86 -7.35
CA LEU A 569 11.37 24.57 -6.68
C LEU A 569 10.95 25.95 -6.13
N SER A 570 9.76 26.43 -6.49
CA SER A 570 9.22 27.72 -6.05
C SER A 570 8.95 27.75 -4.54
N LYS A 571 9.54 28.75 -3.87
CA LYS A 571 9.28 29.11 -2.46
C LYS A 571 7.90 29.76 -2.23
N ALA A 572 7.12 30.07 -3.26
CA ALA A 572 5.86 30.80 -3.14
C ALA A 572 4.65 29.88 -2.89
N GLU A 573 4.02 30.01 -1.73
CA GLU A 573 2.86 29.18 -1.32
C GLU A 573 1.55 29.60 -2.03
N ASN A 574 1.47 30.83 -2.53
CA ASN A 574 0.28 31.41 -3.15
C ASN A 574 0.30 31.29 -4.68
N GLU A 575 -0.29 30.22 -5.22
CA GLU A 575 -0.74 30.21 -6.62
C GLU A 575 -1.93 29.26 -6.80
N THR A 576 -3.13 29.83 -6.85
CA THR A 576 -4.40 29.11 -6.97
C THR A 576 -4.87 29.07 -8.42
N ASP A 577 -4.17 28.33 -9.27
CA ASP A 577 -4.69 27.97 -10.60
C ASP A 577 -4.24 26.56 -11.00
N ALA A 578 -5.22 25.70 -11.33
CA ALA A 578 -4.97 24.32 -11.74
C ALA A 578 -6.15 23.80 -12.59
N THR A 579 -5.93 23.70 -13.90
CA THR A 579 -6.88 23.08 -14.84
C THR A 579 -7.01 21.57 -14.56
N PHE A 580 -8.23 21.07 -14.64
CA PHE A 580 -8.69 19.96 -13.78
C PHE A 580 -8.38 18.53 -14.29
N SER A 581 -7.30 18.33 -15.04
CA SER A 581 -6.83 17.01 -15.50
C SER A 581 -5.45 16.67 -14.92
N ASP A 582 -4.49 17.57 -15.12
CA ASP A 582 -3.07 17.44 -14.81
C ASP A 582 -2.79 17.19 -13.32
N SER A 583 -3.64 17.75 -12.44
CA SER A 583 -3.60 17.53 -10.99
C SER A 583 -3.69 16.04 -10.61
N THR A 584 -4.43 15.22 -11.35
CA THR A 584 -4.67 13.80 -11.03
C THR A 584 -3.46 12.93 -11.37
N GLU A 585 -2.80 13.21 -12.50
CA GLU A 585 -1.61 12.46 -12.94
C GLU A 585 -0.39 12.83 -12.09
N ARG A 586 -0.16 14.13 -11.87
CA ARG A 586 0.91 14.62 -10.97
C ARG A 586 0.77 14.04 -9.57
N ALA A 587 -0.46 14.00 -9.03
CA ALA A 587 -0.73 13.37 -7.74
C ALA A 587 -0.34 11.87 -7.74
N GLN A 588 -0.68 11.11 -8.78
CA GLN A 588 -0.28 9.70 -8.89
C GLN A 588 1.24 9.51 -9.00
N LYS A 589 1.96 10.34 -9.77
CA LYS A 589 3.43 10.28 -9.87
C LYS A 589 4.09 10.54 -8.51
N VAL A 590 3.62 11.53 -7.77
CA VAL A 590 4.07 11.81 -6.40
C VAL A 590 3.77 10.64 -5.46
N ASP A 591 2.59 10.02 -5.58
CA ASP A 591 2.17 8.85 -4.79
C ASP A 591 3.04 7.61 -5.10
N VAL A 592 3.47 7.42 -6.36
CA VAL A 592 4.48 6.42 -6.76
C VAL A 592 5.84 6.72 -6.13
N MET A 593 6.36 7.94 -6.28
CA MET A 593 7.67 8.35 -5.75
C MET A 593 7.77 8.15 -4.24
N GLN A 594 6.76 8.59 -3.48
CA GLN A 594 6.67 8.38 -2.03
C GLN A 594 6.68 6.89 -1.68
N THR A 595 5.88 6.08 -2.38
CA THR A 595 5.79 4.64 -2.08
C THR A 595 7.09 3.91 -2.44
N CYS A 596 7.75 4.24 -3.57
CA CYS A 596 9.06 3.68 -3.92
C CYS A 596 10.10 3.99 -2.84
N LEU A 597 10.18 5.25 -2.39
CA LEU A 597 11.10 5.66 -1.32
C LEU A 597 10.80 4.96 0.01
N GLU A 598 9.53 4.74 0.37
CA GLU A 598 9.14 4.01 1.58
C GLU A 598 9.49 2.52 1.49
N VAL A 599 9.34 1.88 0.33
CA VAL A 599 9.80 0.50 0.09
C VAL A 599 11.33 0.41 0.19
N LEU A 600 12.06 1.32 -0.46
CA LEU A 600 13.52 1.40 -0.35
C LEU A 600 13.97 1.66 1.09
N ALA A 601 13.25 2.48 1.85
CA ALA A 601 13.53 2.76 3.26
C ALA A 601 13.33 1.52 4.16
N HIS A 602 12.49 0.56 3.77
CA HIS A 602 12.38 -0.76 4.41
C HIS A 602 13.45 -1.75 3.94
N ILE A 603 13.83 -1.71 2.65
CA ILE A 603 14.88 -2.56 2.07
C ILE A 603 16.25 -2.23 2.68
N THR A 604 16.61 -0.95 2.74
CA THR A 604 17.93 -0.46 3.20
C THR A 604 18.16 -0.61 4.71
N GLN A 605 17.16 -1.07 5.48
CA GLN A 605 17.36 -1.52 6.86
C GLN A 605 18.02 -2.91 6.96
N LEU A 606 18.12 -3.64 5.83
CA LEU A 606 18.80 -4.93 5.71
C LEU A 606 20.14 -4.73 5.00
N SER A 607 21.21 -5.40 5.45
CA SER A 607 22.52 -5.31 4.78
C SER A 607 22.45 -5.77 3.32
N GLU A 608 21.70 -6.84 3.05
CA GLU A 608 21.47 -7.34 1.69
C GLU A 608 20.72 -6.33 0.80
N GLY A 609 19.96 -5.42 1.41
CA GLY A 609 19.25 -4.35 0.71
C GLY A 609 20.14 -3.15 0.39
N VAL A 610 21.13 -2.85 1.23
CA VAL A 610 22.17 -1.85 0.94
C VAL A 610 23.15 -2.38 -0.11
N GLU A 611 23.56 -3.64 -0.01
CA GLU A 611 24.40 -4.32 -1.02
C GLU A 611 23.70 -4.36 -2.39
N ALA A 612 22.37 -4.54 -2.43
CA ALA A 612 21.59 -4.52 -3.67
C ALA A 612 21.39 -3.12 -4.30
N CYS A 613 21.89 -2.04 -3.67
CA CYS A 613 22.01 -0.72 -4.28
C CYS A 613 23.37 -0.50 -4.98
N LEU A 614 24.30 -1.46 -4.89
CA LEU A 614 25.55 -1.42 -5.66
C LEU A 614 25.28 -1.68 -7.14
N GLY A 615 25.80 -0.80 -8.00
CA GLY A 615 25.48 -0.72 -9.42
C GLY A 615 24.42 0.33 -9.79
N ILE A 616 23.78 0.99 -8.80
CA ILE A 616 22.86 2.13 -9.02
C ILE A 616 23.17 3.32 -8.07
N GLN A 617 24.28 3.26 -7.32
CA GLN A 617 24.55 4.17 -6.21
C GLN A 617 24.73 5.64 -6.63
N GLU A 618 25.17 5.90 -7.85
CA GLU A 618 25.46 7.26 -8.32
C GLU A 618 24.17 8.01 -8.64
N GLU A 619 23.35 7.45 -9.52
CA GLU A 619 22.07 8.00 -9.94
C GLU A 619 21.04 7.99 -8.80
N LEU A 620 21.04 6.95 -7.95
CA LEU A 620 20.22 6.93 -6.72
C LEU A 620 20.60 8.09 -5.79
N SER A 621 21.91 8.36 -5.61
CA SER A 621 22.34 9.47 -4.76
C SER A 621 21.96 10.84 -5.35
N GLN A 622 22.02 11.00 -6.69
CA GLN A 622 21.53 12.20 -7.37
C GLN A 622 20.01 12.40 -7.18
N ASP A 623 19.21 11.34 -7.34
CA ASP A 623 17.76 11.41 -7.15
C ASP A 623 17.42 11.70 -5.68
N LEU A 624 18.15 11.13 -4.71
CA LEU A 624 18.01 11.47 -3.29
C LEU A 624 18.34 12.96 -3.01
N TYR A 625 19.35 13.54 -3.67
CA TYR A 625 19.64 14.99 -3.62
C TYR A 625 18.48 15.83 -4.18
N ILE A 626 17.89 15.42 -5.32
CA ILE A 626 16.72 16.10 -5.91
C ILE A 626 15.52 16.01 -4.96
N LEU A 627 15.20 14.81 -4.48
CA LEU A 627 14.03 14.51 -3.66
C LEU A 627 14.10 15.21 -2.29
N ALA A 628 15.28 15.33 -1.68
CA ALA A 628 15.51 16.13 -0.48
C ALA A 628 15.28 17.65 -0.69
N GLY A 629 15.26 18.12 -1.94
CA GLY A 629 14.91 19.50 -2.29
C GLY A 629 13.41 19.77 -2.42
N LEU A 630 12.55 18.75 -2.53
CA LEU A 630 11.11 18.90 -2.84
C LEU A 630 10.28 19.28 -1.60
N GLN A 631 10.45 20.49 -1.10
CA GLN A 631 9.82 20.95 0.15
C GLN A 631 8.29 20.91 0.14
N ARG A 632 7.64 20.99 -1.04
CA ARG A 632 6.19 20.81 -1.22
C ARG A 632 5.70 19.36 -1.03
N ILE A 633 6.61 18.38 -0.99
CA ILE A 633 6.32 16.95 -0.93
C ILE A 633 7.08 16.34 0.27
N PRO A 634 6.65 16.63 1.51
CA PRO A 634 7.45 16.34 2.70
C PRO A 634 7.82 14.86 2.86
N LYS A 635 6.92 13.93 2.54
CA LYS A 635 7.22 12.48 2.59
C LYS A 635 8.37 12.05 1.66
N CYS A 636 8.57 12.71 0.52
CA CYS A 636 9.73 12.44 -0.33
C CYS A 636 11.02 12.91 0.32
N VAL A 637 11.02 14.09 0.95
CA VAL A 637 12.18 14.60 1.73
C VAL A 637 12.48 13.65 2.91
N GLU A 638 11.47 13.26 3.66
CA GLU A 638 11.60 12.33 4.79
C GLU A 638 12.25 11.00 4.39
N PHE A 639 11.65 10.29 3.42
CA PHE A 639 12.16 8.98 3.02
C PHE A 639 13.46 9.07 2.21
N ALA A 640 13.75 10.18 1.51
CA ALA A 640 15.06 10.39 0.90
C ALA A 640 16.17 10.48 1.97
N LEU A 641 15.93 11.24 3.04
CA LEU A 641 16.88 11.33 4.16
C LEU A 641 17.03 10.00 4.93
N VAL A 642 15.95 9.23 5.10
CA VAL A 642 16.01 7.88 5.71
C VAL A 642 16.83 6.91 4.84
N ASN A 643 16.63 6.91 3.52
CA ASN A 643 17.43 6.07 2.62
C ASN A 643 18.91 6.46 2.66
N ALA A 644 19.25 7.74 2.56
CA ALA A 644 20.63 8.21 2.67
C ALA A 644 21.29 7.82 4.00
N ASP A 645 20.57 7.97 5.12
CA ASP A 645 21.04 7.60 6.46
C ASP A 645 21.27 6.08 6.62
N ASN A 646 20.44 5.24 5.99
CA ASN A 646 20.64 3.79 5.96
C ASN A 646 21.84 3.39 5.07
N LEU A 647 21.88 3.93 3.84
CA LEU A 647 22.87 3.60 2.81
C LEU A 647 24.30 3.98 3.17
N CYS A 648 24.51 4.98 4.05
CA CYS A 648 25.83 5.36 4.57
C CYS A 648 26.58 4.24 5.31
N THR A 649 25.95 3.08 5.55
CA THR A 649 26.64 1.89 6.09
C THR A 649 27.65 1.27 5.12
N HIS A 650 27.48 1.43 3.79
CA HIS A 650 28.42 0.94 2.80
C HIS A 650 29.40 2.05 2.34
N PRO A 651 30.74 1.84 2.35
CA PRO A 651 31.71 2.90 2.09
C PRO A 651 31.53 3.59 0.72
N GLU A 652 31.29 2.81 -0.34
CA GLU A 652 31.15 3.32 -1.72
C GLU A 652 29.86 4.13 -1.90
N ILE A 653 28.77 3.75 -1.22
CA ILE A 653 27.49 4.47 -1.31
C ILE A 653 27.52 5.71 -0.41
N GLN A 654 28.19 5.64 0.75
CA GLN A 654 28.49 6.81 1.58
C GLN A 654 29.28 7.87 0.77
N LEU A 655 30.26 7.44 -0.03
CA LEU A 655 31.03 8.32 -0.91
C LEU A 655 30.17 8.92 -2.02
N ALA A 656 29.36 8.11 -2.73
CA ALA A 656 28.43 8.59 -3.74
C ALA A 656 27.42 9.61 -3.17
N LEU A 657 26.90 9.38 -1.96
CA LEU A 657 26.03 10.31 -1.24
C LEU A 657 26.76 11.62 -0.90
N CYS A 658 28.02 11.57 -0.46
CA CYS A 658 28.83 12.77 -0.27
C CYS A 658 28.97 13.59 -1.56
N SER A 659 29.38 12.98 -2.68
CA SER A 659 29.60 13.66 -3.97
C SER A 659 28.30 14.08 -4.69
N SER A 660 27.16 13.48 -4.35
CA SER A 660 25.86 13.79 -4.95
C SER A 660 25.35 15.21 -4.70
N GLY A 661 25.94 15.94 -3.74
CA GLY A 661 25.46 17.26 -3.30
C GLY A 661 24.34 17.21 -2.26
N LEU A 662 23.86 16.03 -1.85
CA LEU A 662 22.93 15.86 -0.74
C LEU A 662 23.35 16.60 0.55
N PRO A 663 24.64 16.68 0.95
CA PRO A 663 25.08 17.51 2.08
C PRO A 663 24.57 18.95 2.06
N TRP A 664 24.58 19.60 0.89
CA TRP A 664 24.12 20.98 0.73
C TRP A 664 22.61 21.12 0.91
N ARG A 665 21.81 20.06 0.63
CA ARG A 665 20.36 20.04 0.92
C ARG A 665 20.06 19.78 2.39
N CYS A 666 20.93 19.08 3.11
CA CYS A 666 20.74 18.81 4.53
C CYS A 666 20.92 20.06 5.41
N LEU A 667 21.85 20.97 5.07
CA LEU A 667 22.14 22.17 5.88
C LEU A 667 20.93 23.11 6.05
N PRO A 668 20.17 23.51 5.00
CA PRO A 668 18.96 24.33 5.15
C PRO A 668 17.85 23.65 5.94
N LEU A 669 17.74 22.31 5.89
CA LEU A 669 16.73 21.56 6.65
C LEU A 669 17.03 21.58 8.15
N MET A 670 18.31 21.60 8.55
CA MET A 670 18.73 21.76 9.95
C MET A 670 18.43 23.17 10.49
N LEU A 671 18.40 24.19 9.62
CA LEU A 671 18.05 25.58 9.94
C LEU A 671 16.53 25.88 9.86
N ARG A 672 15.69 24.83 9.88
CA ARG A 672 14.22 24.90 9.98
C ARG A 672 13.69 24.29 11.29
N TYR A 673 14.54 24.04 12.28
CA TYR A 673 14.14 23.40 13.54
C TYR A 673 13.71 24.43 14.59
N ASP A 674 12.48 24.29 15.09
CA ASP A 674 11.97 25.03 16.23
C ASP A 674 11.70 24.11 17.41
N ALA A 675 12.30 24.42 18.56
CA ALA A 675 12.10 23.68 19.81
C ALA A 675 10.76 24.01 20.51
N ALA A 676 10.08 25.11 20.18
CA ALA A 676 8.81 25.48 20.83
C ALA A 676 7.64 24.62 20.30
N ALA A 677 7.59 24.34 19.00
CA ALA A 677 6.58 23.47 18.38
C ALA A 677 6.58 22.02 18.93
N ASP A 678 7.71 21.55 19.47
CA ASP A 678 7.83 20.24 20.13
C ASP A 678 7.27 20.24 21.58
N LEU A 679 7.09 21.42 22.20
CA LEU A 679 6.77 21.56 23.64
C LEU A 679 5.33 21.98 23.96
N GLN A 680 4.59 22.58 23.02
CA GLN A 680 3.20 22.99 23.25
C GLN A 680 2.25 21.79 23.41
N GLU A 681 1.21 21.89 24.24
CA GLU A 681 0.14 20.88 24.26
C GLU A 681 -0.80 21.02 23.05
N ALA A 682 -1.55 19.97 22.72
CA ALA A 682 -2.15 19.78 21.39
C ALA A 682 -3.50 20.50 21.14
N GLN A 683 -3.78 21.62 21.82
CA GLN A 683 -5.13 22.20 21.90
C GLN A 683 -5.44 23.33 20.91
N GLU A 684 -4.43 23.98 20.32
CA GLU A 684 -4.63 25.10 19.38
C GLU A 684 -3.71 24.97 18.14
N ALA A 685 -4.15 25.55 17.01
CA ALA A 685 -3.52 25.53 15.68
C ALA A 685 -3.38 24.14 14.99
N TYR A 686 -4.49 23.65 14.40
CA TYR A 686 -4.47 22.64 13.34
C TYR A 686 -3.94 23.26 12.04
N GLY A 687 -2.93 22.65 11.41
CA GLY A 687 -2.28 23.17 10.18
C GLY A 687 -0.79 23.45 10.41
N ASP A 688 -0.44 24.72 10.65
CA ASP A 688 0.95 25.21 10.75
C ASP A 688 1.86 24.37 11.66
N ARG A 689 1.30 23.86 12.77
CA ARG A 689 2.03 22.99 13.69
C ARG A 689 2.45 21.67 13.06
N GLU A 690 1.62 21.05 12.20
CA GLU A 690 1.97 19.81 11.51
C GLU A 690 3.10 20.03 10.50
N THR A 691 3.08 21.18 9.80
CA THR A 691 4.16 21.64 8.91
C THR A 691 5.46 21.87 9.69
N GLN A 692 5.41 22.44 10.90
CA GLN A 692 6.60 22.64 11.72
C GLN A 692 7.12 21.35 12.37
N LEU A 693 6.25 20.47 12.86
CA LEU A 693 6.65 19.14 13.36
C LEU A 693 7.30 18.30 12.24
N THR A 694 6.78 18.39 11.02
CA THR A 694 7.39 17.80 9.82
C THR A 694 8.77 18.40 9.53
N SER A 695 8.91 19.73 9.65
CA SER A 695 10.19 20.42 9.51
C SER A 695 11.21 19.97 10.58
N ASN A 696 10.78 19.83 11.84
CA ASN A 696 11.59 19.30 12.93
C ASN A 696 12.04 17.85 12.66
N ARG A 697 11.18 17.02 12.10
CA ARG A 697 11.51 15.63 11.70
C ARG A 697 12.55 15.61 10.58
N HIS A 698 12.42 16.45 9.57
CA HIS A 698 13.43 16.59 8.51
C HIS A 698 14.77 17.09 9.06
N ALA A 699 14.76 18.08 9.96
CA ALA A 699 15.98 18.59 10.59
C ALA A 699 16.74 17.50 11.37
N ARG A 700 16.02 16.67 12.14
CA ARG A 700 16.57 15.51 12.86
C ARG A 700 17.19 14.48 11.90
N LEU A 701 16.49 14.15 10.81
CA LEU A 701 16.97 13.19 9.80
C LEU A 701 18.18 13.75 9.02
N ALA A 702 18.16 15.02 8.63
CA ALA A 702 19.25 15.70 7.92
C ALA A 702 20.53 15.76 8.78
N ALA A 703 20.40 16.09 10.06
CA ALA A 703 21.53 16.05 11.00
C ALA A 703 22.09 14.63 11.19
N ARG A 704 21.22 13.60 11.23
CA ARG A 704 21.66 12.20 11.33
C ARG A 704 22.39 11.76 10.06
N ALA A 705 21.81 12.01 8.89
CA ALA A 705 22.40 11.71 7.59
C ALA A 705 23.75 12.42 7.39
N LEU A 706 23.89 13.71 7.74
CA LEU A 706 25.19 14.41 7.71
C LEU A 706 26.21 13.82 8.68
N GLY A 707 25.79 13.44 9.89
CA GLY A 707 26.66 12.75 10.85
C GLY A 707 27.13 11.38 10.38
N ARG A 708 26.33 10.67 9.57
CA ARG A 708 26.70 9.39 8.94
C ARG A 708 27.52 9.57 7.66
N MET A 709 27.20 10.53 6.79
CA MET A 709 28.03 10.88 5.62
C MET A 709 29.44 11.31 6.05
N GLY A 710 29.56 12.14 7.09
CA GLY A 710 30.87 12.55 7.63
C GLY A 710 31.59 11.52 8.50
N GLY A 711 30.95 10.42 8.92
CA GLY A 711 31.57 9.46 9.85
C GLY A 711 31.81 10.01 11.26
N TYR A 712 30.93 10.90 11.74
CA TYR A 712 30.93 11.44 13.11
C TYR A 712 30.20 10.54 14.12
N MET A 713 29.28 9.69 13.63
CA MET A 713 28.42 8.85 14.46
C MET A 713 29.17 7.69 15.14
N LEU A 714 28.63 7.21 16.27
CA LEU A 714 29.25 6.21 17.15
C LEU A 714 28.32 5.03 17.45
N ASN A 715 28.91 3.86 17.69
CA ASN A 715 28.23 2.59 17.98
C ASN A 715 27.39 2.13 16.76
N GLU A 716 26.12 1.74 16.95
CA GLU A 716 25.24 1.19 15.90
C GLU A 716 25.04 2.14 14.69
N LEU A 717 25.24 3.44 14.88
CA LEU A 717 25.14 4.45 13.82
C LEU A 717 26.49 4.78 13.16
N ALA A 718 27.60 4.18 13.62
CA ALA A 718 28.92 4.43 13.06
C ALA A 718 28.99 4.07 11.57
N THR A 719 29.88 4.78 10.88
CA THR A 719 30.15 4.69 9.43
C THR A 719 31.61 5.05 9.18
N PRO A 720 32.19 4.76 8.00
CA PRO A 720 33.57 5.11 7.69
C PRO A 720 33.85 6.61 7.82
N ARG A 721 35.06 6.99 8.25
CA ARG A 721 35.45 8.41 8.41
C ARG A 721 35.79 9.02 7.07
N GLN A 722 35.01 10.01 6.64
CA GLN A 722 35.21 10.74 5.38
C GLN A 722 35.96 12.04 5.65
N ILE A 723 37.30 12.01 5.60
CA ILE A 723 38.18 13.12 6.04
C ILE A 723 37.82 14.45 5.36
N HIS A 724 37.63 14.44 4.04
CA HIS A 724 37.31 15.65 3.27
C HIS A 724 35.92 16.22 3.60
N MET A 725 34.96 15.35 3.94
CA MET A 725 33.63 15.74 4.41
C MET A 725 33.67 16.28 5.84
N GLN A 726 34.53 15.72 6.71
CA GLN A 726 34.78 16.27 8.06
C GLN A 726 35.44 17.65 8.00
N GLN A 727 36.37 17.87 7.06
CA GLN A 727 36.99 19.18 6.80
C GLN A 727 35.94 20.20 6.35
N ALA A 728 35.20 19.91 5.26
CA ALA A 728 34.18 20.81 4.74
C ALA A 728 33.08 21.14 5.78
N LEU A 729 32.63 20.16 6.56
CA LEU A 729 31.67 20.41 7.65
C LEU A 729 32.27 21.20 8.82
N SER A 730 33.57 21.07 9.09
CA SER A 730 34.25 21.87 10.12
C SER A 730 34.40 23.32 9.71
N ASP A 731 34.63 23.60 8.43
CA ASP A 731 34.66 24.98 7.90
C ASP A 731 33.25 25.59 7.85
N LEU A 732 32.27 24.83 7.32
CA LEU A 732 30.88 25.29 7.18
C LEU A 732 30.13 25.46 8.50
N LEU A 733 30.32 24.58 9.49
CA LEU A 733 29.60 24.66 10.79
C LEU A 733 30.44 25.23 11.94
N THR A 734 31.73 25.52 11.71
CA THR A 734 32.79 25.60 12.74
C THR A 734 33.12 24.23 13.38
N PRO A 735 34.39 23.92 13.72
CA PRO A 735 34.78 22.62 14.29
C PRO A 735 34.03 22.21 15.58
N PRO A 736 33.64 23.13 16.48
CA PRO A 736 32.79 22.81 17.63
C PRO A 736 31.39 22.29 17.28
N LEU A 737 30.67 22.92 16.34
CA LEU A 737 29.31 22.46 16.00
C LEU A 737 29.34 21.24 15.08
N ALA A 738 30.35 21.14 14.21
CA ALA A 738 30.61 19.93 13.44
C ALA A 738 30.82 18.71 14.36
N ARG A 739 31.59 18.86 15.46
CA ARG A 739 31.74 17.80 16.48
C ARG A 739 30.42 17.35 17.12
N LEU A 740 29.40 18.22 17.21
CA LEU A 740 28.08 17.84 17.77
C LEU A 740 27.26 16.93 16.85
N LEU A 741 27.66 16.72 15.58
CA LEU A 741 27.08 15.70 14.70
C LEU A 741 27.29 14.26 15.23
N ARG A 742 28.16 14.06 16.23
CA ARG A 742 28.33 12.77 16.93
C ARG A 742 27.14 12.37 17.83
N ASN A 743 26.20 13.30 18.08
CA ASN A 743 25.13 13.10 19.05
C ASN A 743 24.02 12.18 18.51
N LYS A 744 23.75 11.05 19.21
CA LYS A 744 22.60 10.17 18.93
C LYS A 744 21.23 10.87 18.99
N ARG A 745 21.15 12.07 19.60
CA ARG A 745 19.99 12.98 19.61
C ARG A 745 20.39 14.32 19.02
N ALA A 746 19.84 14.66 17.85
CA ALA A 746 20.20 15.87 17.12
C ALA A 746 19.73 17.17 17.82
N ASP A 747 18.77 17.08 18.74
CA ASP A 747 18.02 18.23 19.30
C ASP A 747 18.92 19.30 19.95
N SER A 748 20.02 18.90 20.57
CA SER A 748 21.02 19.81 21.15
C SER A 748 21.80 20.58 20.08
N LEU A 749 22.20 19.92 18.99
CA LEU A 749 22.84 20.57 17.84
C LEU A 749 21.83 21.50 17.15
N LEU A 750 20.62 21.02 16.87
CA LEU A 750 19.59 21.78 16.17
C LEU A 750 19.14 23.02 16.97
N SER A 751 18.93 22.90 18.29
CA SER A 751 18.66 24.07 19.13
C SER A 751 19.87 25.00 19.32
N THR A 752 21.10 24.54 19.05
CA THR A 752 22.29 25.42 19.03
C THR A 752 22.35 26.18 17.70
N LEU A 753 22.09 25.51 16.57
CA LEU A 753 22.12 26.13 15.24
C LEU A 753 21.01 27.17 15.03
N ASN A 754 19.84 26.99 15.63
CA ASN A 754 18.68 27.86 15.47
C ASN A 754 18.55 28.94 16.57
N LYS A 755 19.59 29.14 17.39
CA LYS A 755 19.66 30.19 18.43
C LYS A 755 21.01 30.90 18.38
N ASP A 756 21.06 32.14 18.87
CA ASP A 756 22.33 32.85 19.05
C ASP A 756 23.06 32.28 20.27
N VAL A 757 24.33 31.93 20.09
CA VAL A 757 25.19 31.29 21.10
C VAL A 757 26.57 31.91 21.04
N GLU A 758 26.98 32.57 22.12
CA GLU A 758 28.34 33.05 22.34
C GLU A 758 28.88 32.43 23.64
N THR A 759 29.82 31.51 23.50
CA THR A 759 30.60 30.89 24.58
C THR A 759 32.09 30.90 24.21
N PRO A 760 33.02 30.71 25.17
CA PRO A 760 34.45 30.74 24.87
C PRO A 760 34.91 29.82 23.74
N THR A 761 34.23 28.71 23.48
CA THR A 761 34.58 27.79 22.37
C THR A 761 33.58 27.79 21.21
N ARG A 762 32.48 28.55 21.27
CA ARG A 762 31.41 28.52 20.26
C ARG A 762 30.83 29.92 20.04
N ILE A 763 31.04 30.48 18.85
CA ILE A 763 30.32 31.65 18.35
C ILE A 763 29.40 31.19 17.21
N TRP A 764 28.10 31.46 17.35
CA TRP A 764 27.10 31.17 16.33
C TRP A 764 25.95 32.18 16.42
N ASN A 765 25.77 33.02 15.41
CA ASN A 765 24.78 34.10 15.43
C ASN A 765 23.99 34.23 14.11
N GLY A 766 22.97 35.09 14.11
CA GLY A 766 22.12 35.33 12.93
C GLY A 766 22.87 35.78 11.67
N GLN A 767 23.96 36.52 11.81
CA GLN A 767 24.81 36.89 10.66
C GLN A 767 25.51 35.65 10.08
N MET A 768 26.06 34.78 10.92
CA MET A 768 26.69 33.54 10.47
C MET A 768 25.69 32.58 9.81
N ARG A 769 24.46 32.45 10.35
CA ARG A 769 23.39 31.68 9.68
C ARG A 769 23.10 32.22 8.27
N ALA A 770 23.07 33.54 8.11
CA ALA A 770 22.83 34.19 6.83
C ALA A 770 24.01 34.01 5.84
N GLU A 771 25.25 34.17 6.30
CA GLU A 771 26.46 33.91 5.49
C GLU A 771 26.53 32.45 5.02
N LEU A 772 26.22 31.49 5.90
CA LEU A 772 26.14 30.06 5.54
C LEU A 772 25.03 29.83 4.51
N MET A 773 23.81 30.31 4.76
CA MET A 773 22.69 30.15 3.83
C MET A 773 22.97 30.77 2.47
N GLN A 774 23.63 31.93 2.42
CA GLN A 774 24.03 32.56 1.15
C GLN A 774 25.03 31.68 0.37
N LYS A 775 26.03 31.10 1.04
CA LYS A 775 26.98 30.16 0.41
C LYS A 775 26.27 28.88 -0.06
N VAL A 776 25.39 28.31 0.77
CA VAL A 776 24.63 27.09 0.45
C VAL A 776 23.68 27.32 -0.73
N GLU A 777 22.93 28.43 -0.76
CA GLU A 777 22.06 28.76 -1.89
C GLU A 777 22.88 29.07 -3.16
N SER A 778 24.06 29.70 -3.04
CA SER A 778 24.97 29.89 -4.19
C SER A 778 25.43 28.57 -4.81
N VAL A 779 25.79 27.56 -4.01
CA VAL A 779 26.21 26.24 -4.50
C VAL A 779 25.01 25.46 -5.07
N ILE A 780 23.86 25.50 -4.40
CA ILE A 780 22.63 24.84 -4.88
C ILE A 780 22.16 25.42 -6.23
N ASN A 781 22.19 26.75 -6.39
CA ASN A 781 21.70 27.42 -7.60
C ASN A 781 22.72 27.38 -8.75
N GLY A 782 24.02 27.29 -8.45
CA GLY A 782 25.09 27.17 -9.46
C GLY A 782 25.23 25.77 -10.06
N ARG A 783 24.57 24.75 -9.49
CA ARG A 783 24.78 23.34 -9.84
C ARG A 783 23.63 22.78 -10.69
N PRO A 784 23.88 22.31 -11.93
CA PRO A 784 22.84 21.73 -12.77
C PRO A 784 22.31 20.42 -12.16
N ALA A 785 21.07 20.06 -12.51
CA ALA A 785 20.50 18.79 -12.11
C ALA A 785 21.33 17.63 -12.70
N ARG A 786 21.59 16.60 -11.87
CA ARG A 786 22.24 15.34 -12.27
C ARG A 786 23.71 15.43 -12.73
N GLN A 787 24.45 16.46 -12.31
CA GLN A 787 25.91 16.42 -12.33
C GLN A 787 26.45 15.69 -11.08
N MET A 788 27.25 14.64 -11.30
CA MET A 788 28.22 14.16 -10.33
C MET A 788 29.46 15.03 -10.47
N ASP A 789 29.86 15.68 -9.39
CA ASP A 789 31.21 16.24 -9.28
C ASP A 789 32.13 15.17 -8.74
N GLY A 790 33.36 15.08 -9.25
CA GLY A 790 34.38 14.20 -8.67
C GLY A 790 34.64 14.55 -7.20
N GLU A 791 35.15 13.58 -6.43
CA GLU A 791 35.32 13.66 -4.95
C GLU A 791 35.85 15.00 -4.44
N ASP A 792 36.78 15.59 -5.18
CA ASP A 792 37.39 16.87 -4.87
C ASP A 792 36.45 18.07 -5.01
N ALA A 793 35.70 18.19 -6.11
CA ALA A 793 35.09 19.46 -6.51
C ALA A 793 33.96 19.91 -5.58
N LEU A 794 33.05 19.01 -5.18
CA LEU A 794 31.98 19.38 -4.22
C LEU A 794 32.52 19.72 -2.82
N LEU A 795 33.68 19.18 -2.46
CA LEU A 795 34.31 19.38 -1.15
C LEU A 795 35.36 20.50 -1.16
N GLN A 796 35.85 20.94 -2.32
CA GLN A 796 36.61 22.19 -2.47
C GLN A 796 35.70 23.40 -2.23
N ASP A 797 34.45 23.35 -2.71
CA ASP A 797 33.52 24.48 -2.61
C ASP A 797 33.15 24.85 -1.15
N GLY A 798 33.20 23.88 -0.22
CA GLY A 798 33.01 24.10 1.21
C GLY A 798 34.29 24.30 2.02
N ARG A 799 35.45 23.79 1.53
CA ARG A 799 36.74 23.88 2.23
C ARG A 799 37.31 25.29 2.13
N GLY A 800 37.85 25.80 3.24
CA GLY A 800 38.38 27.16 3.33
C GLY A 800 37.30 28.26 3.38
N PHE A 801 36.03 27.90 3.58
CA PHE A 801 34.99 28.89 3.87
C PHE A 801 35.27 29.59 5.21
N GLN A 802 35.25 30.92 5.22
CA GLN A 802 35.56 31.73 6.40
C GLN A 802 34.47 32.78 6.62
N TYR A 803 33.90 32.78 7.83
CA TYR A 803 32.89 33.74 8.26
C TYR A 803 33.48 35.14 8.44
N THR A 804 32.82 36.17 7.90
CA THR A 804 33.29 37.57 7.99
C THR A 804 33.23 38.13 9.41
N PHE A 805 32.40 37.52 10.26
CA PHE A 805 32.34 37.78 11.69
C PHE A 805 33.54 37.18 12.43
N LEU A 806 33.83 35.89 12.22
CA LEU A 806 34.91 35.18 12.92
C LEU A 806 36.31 35.71 12.53
N GLY A 807 36.49 36.19 11.31
CA GLY A 807 37.73 36.85 10.87
C GLY A 807 38.10 38.14 11.62
N LYS A 808 37.28 38.58 12.58
CA LYS A 808 37.53 39.73 13.46
C LYS A 808 37.73 39.33 14.93
N GLU A 809 37.55 38.06 15.27
CA GLU A 809 37.68 37.54 16.63
C GLU A 809 39.06 36.90 16.82
N LEU A 810 39.75 37.25 17.91
CA LEU A 810 40.99 36.57 18.29
C LEU A 810 40.67 35.17 18.82
N CYS A 811 41.05 34.14 18.06
CA CYS A 811 40.88 32.74 18.42
C CYS A 811 42.27 32.07 18.57
N ILE A 812 42.53 31.47 19.74
CA ILE A 812 43.78 30.76 20.05
C ILE A 812 43.41 29.42 20.67
N GLY A 813 44.02 28.32 20.23
CA GLY A 813 43.68 26.96 20.70
C GLY A 813 42.23 26.53 20.44
N GLY A 814 41.51 27.19 19.52
CA GLY A 814 40.07 26.99 19.32
C GLY A 814 39.16 27.71 20.33
N VAL A 815 39.71 28.65 21.12
CA VAL A 815 39.01 29.46 22.12
C VAL A 815 39.01 30.94 21.71
N TYR A 816 37.84 31.56 21.71
CA TYR A 816 37.62 32.96 21.41
C TYR A 816 37.95 33.84 22.63
N ILE A 817 39.07 34.56 22.54
CA ILE A 817 39.70 35.27 23.66
C ILE A 817 38.78 36.33 24.27
N ARG A 818 38.04 37.08 23.44
CA ARG A 818 37.05 38.08 23.90
C ARG A 818 36.03 37.48 24.86
N LEU A 819 35.52 36.29 24.54
CA LEU A 819 34.47 35.63 25.32
C LEU A 819 35.03 34.91 26.55
N PHE A 820 36.23 34.32 26.44
CA PHE A 820 36.91 33.74 27.59
C PHE A 820 37.24 34.80 28.66
N VAL A 821 37.74 35.96 28.27
CA VAL A 821 38.03 37.07 29.19
C VAL A 821 36.75 37.68 29.78
N ALA A 822 35.66 37.74 29.03
CA ALA A 822 34.38 38.26 29.51
C ALA A 822 33.64 37.30 30.47
N ASN A 823 33.86 35.99 30.34
CA ASN A 823 33.23 34.97 31.18
C ASN A 823 34.17 33.76 31.33
N ALA A 824 35.14 33.88 32.24
CA ALA A 824 36.21 32.90 32.44
C ALA A 824 35.67 31.57 32.97
N SER A 825 35.53 30.59 32.07
CA SER A 825 35.13 29.22 32.40
C SER A 825 35.84 28.23 31.49
N THR A 826 36.46 27.21 32.09
CA THR A 826 37.07 26.08 31.37
C THR A 826 36.04 24.98 31.01
N SER A 827 34.77 25.12 31.40
CA SER A 827 33.74 24.08 31.28
C SER A 827 33.41 23.59 29.86
N GLU A 828 33.79 24.34 28.82
CA GLU A 828 33.61 23.97 27.41
C GLU A 828 34.93 23.76 26.65
N ILE A 829 36.08 23.82 27.32
CA ILE A 829 37.41 23.66 26.72
C ILE A 829 37.82 22.18 26.86
N GLU A 830 38.09 21.50 25.74
CA GLU A 830 38.42 20.06 25.75
C GLU A 830 39.80 19.76 26.36
N ASP A 831 40.75 20.70 26.28
CA ASP A 831 42.04 20.65 26.97
C ASP A 831 42.48 22.07 27.40
N SER A 832 42.28 22.38 28.68
CA SER A 832 42.65 23.68 29.28
C SER A 832 44.17 23.89 29.34
N VAL A 833 44.94 22.81 29.46
CA VAL A 833 46.40 22.85 29.53
C VAL A 833 46.98 23.19 28.15
N GLN A 834 46.50 22.52 27.09
CA GLN A 834 46.93 22.84 25.72
C GLN A 834 46.53 24.26 25.33
N PHE A 835 45.32 24.72 25.69
CA PHE A 835 44.95 26.13 25.50
C PHE A 835 45.91 27.11 26.21
N GLY A 836 46.34 26.79 27.44
CA GLY A 836 47.36 27.56 28.16
C GLY A 836 48.73 27.56 27.47
N VAL A 837 49.12 26.46 26.83
CA VAL A 837 50.33 26.37 26.01
C VAL A 837 50.20 27.19 24.71
N ASP A 838 49.05 27.12 24.03
CA ASP A 838 48.78 27.85 22.79
C ASP A 838 48.79 29.38 23.01
N LEU A 839 48.21 29.85 24.13
CA LEU A 839 48.30 31.24 24.57
C LEU A 839 49.75 31.69 24.75
N LEU A 840 50.57 30.88 25.42
CA LEU A 840 51.98 31.17 25.65
C LEU A 840 52.83 31.10 24.38
N GLN A 841 52.51 30.21 23.45
CA GLN A 841 53.17 30.13 22.16
C GLN A 841 52.83 31.34 21.28
N PHE A 842 51.55 31.71 21.16
CA PHE A 842 51.12 32.91 20.43
C PHE A 842 51.83 34.17 20.96
N VAL A 843 51.91 34.32 22.28
CA VAL A 843 52.61 35.44 22.92
C VAL A 843 54.14 35.35 22.72
N SER A 844 54.74 34.15 22.66
CA SER A 844 56.17 34.01 22.33
C SER A 844 56.46 34.43 20.89
N GLU A 845 55.68 33.94 19.93
CA GLU A 845 55.84 34.26 18.50
C GLU A 845 55.66 35.76 18.24
N ALA A 846 54.71 36.41 18.94
CA ALA A 846 54.54 37.86 18.91
C ALA A 846 55.70 38.66 19.54
N LEU A 847 56.51 38.05 20.43
CA LEU A 847 57.73 38.65 20.99
C LEU A 847 59.00 38.38 20.15
N ASP A 848 58.93 37.46 19.19
CA ASP A 848 59.99 37.21 18.20
C ASP A 848 59.79 38.05 16.92
N GLY A 849 58.59 38.61 16.69
CA GLY A 849 58.24 39.43 15.52
C GLY A 849 58.07 40.93 15.79
N SER A 850 59.15 41.72 15.59
CA SER A 850 59.23 43.20 15.72
C SER A 850 59.25 43.78 17.14
N GLU A 851 59.74 45.01 17.26
CA GLU A 851 59.92 45.73 18.54
C GLU A 851 58.60 46.29 19.10
N ASP A 852 57.55 46.43 18.28
CA ASP A 852 56.27 47.06 18.62
C ASP A 852 55.29 46.17 19.43
N ALA A 853 55.75 45.03 19.94
CA ALA A 853 54.92 44.08 20.71
C ALA A 853 54.28 44.70 21.96
N SER A 854 54.75 45.86 22.43
CA SER A 854 54.18 46.59 23.58
C SER A 854 52.90 47.38 23.28
N GLU A 855 52.48 47.48 22.02
CA GLU A 855 51.24 48.20 21.61
C GLU A 855 50.16 47.25 21.04
N ARG A 856 50.44 45.93 21.01
CA ARG A 856 49.58 44.90 20.43
C ARG A 856 48.43 44.47 21.35
N ALA A 857 47.23 45.00 21.10
CA ALA A 857 46.02 44.67 21.85
C ALA A 857 45.65 43.17 21.82
N ASP A 858 46.05 42.44 20.78
CA ASP A 858 45.97 40.97 20.67
C ASP A 858 46.86 40.26 21.70
N VAL A 859 48.10 40.72 21.88
CA VAL A 859 49.03 40.21 22.91
C VAL A 859 48.51 40.52 24.32
N LEU A 860 48.00 41.74 24.56
CA LEU A 860 47.36 42.08 25.83
C LEU A 860 46.16 41.16 26.13
N SER A 861 45.32 40.90 25.13
CA SER A 861 44.13 40.05 25.27
C SER A 861 44.51 38.59 25.60
N ALA A 862 45.53 38.05 24.94
CA ALA A 862 46.06 36.72 25.23
C ALA A 862 46.66 36.62 26.64
N LEU A 863 47.35 37.66 27.11
CA LEU A 863 47.88 37.73 28.49
C LEU A 863 46.77 37.77 29.54
N ILE A 864 45.68 38.51 29.28
CA ILE A 864 44.53 38.54 30.20
C ILE A 864 43.84 37.17 30.21
N ALA A 865 43.65 36.52 29.05
CA ALA A 865 43.12 35.16 29.02
C ALA A 865 44.00 34.17 29.77
N LEU A 866 45.34 34.27 29.67
CA LEU A 866 46.25 33.43 30.45
C LEU A 866 46.11 33.68 31.96
N LYS A 867 45.96 34.93 32.40
CA LYS A 867 45.68 35.26 33.81
C LYS A 867 44.38 34.62 34.29
N GLU A 868 43.27 34.79 33.56
CA GLU A 868 41.98 34.23 33.99
C GLU A 868 41.95 32.69 33.90
N LEU A 869 42.67 32.09 32.96
CA LEU A 869 42.82 30.63 32.87
C LEU A 869 43.53 30.05 34.10
N LEU A 870 44.62 30.67 34.54
CA LEU A 870 45.34 30.27 35.76
C LEU A 870 44.52 30.45 37.03
N LEU A 871 43.59 31.42 37.06
CA LEU A 871 42.66 31.63 38.17
C LEU A 871 41.51 30.62 38.23
N VAL A 872 41.16 30.00 37.09
CA VAL A 872 39.99 29.11 36.96
C VAL A 872 40.38 27.62 36.94
N ASP A 873 41.62 27.27 36.57
CA ASP A 873 42.08 25.88 36.56
C ASP A 873 43.52 25.69 37.09
N GLU A 874 43.63 25.09 38.28
CA GLU A 874 44.91 24.76 38.91
C GLU A 874 45.77 23.76 38.12
N HIS A 875 45.17 22.93 37.24
CA HIS A 875 45.93 22.00 36.40
C HIS A 875 46.81 22.74 35.40
N CYS A 876 46.37 23.91 34.92
CA CYS A 876 47.19 24.79 34.08
C CYS A 876 48.40 25.33 34.85
N ILE A 877 48.24 25.72 36.13
CA ILE A 877 49.36 26.15 36.99
C ILE A 877 50.39 25.01 37.12
N ALA A 878 49.94 23.78 37.36
CA ALA A 878 50.82 22.62 37.48
C ALA A 878 51.53 22.30 36.16
N ALA A 879 50.80 22.15 35.05
CA ALA A 879 51.36 21.77 33.77
C ALA A 879 52.35 22.81 33.21
N LEU A 880 52.09 24.11 33.41
CA LEU A 880 52.98 25.19 32.98
C LEU A 880 54.20 25.39 33.90
N THR A 881 54.27 24.69 35.04
CA THR A 881 55.43 24.61 35.93
C THR A 881 56.08 23.22 35.99
N GLU A 882 55.53 22.21 35.29
CA GLU A 882 56.00 20.82 35.32
C GLU A 882 57.26 20.55 34.48
N PRO A 883 58.12 19.60 34.91
CA PRO A 883 59.42 19.35 34.28
C PRO A 883 59.40 18.58 32.94
N ARG A 884 58.21 18.32 32.38
CA ARG A 884 58.01 17.60 31.11
C ARG A 884 57.78 18.53 29.91
N GLY A 885 57.27 19.74 30.15
CA GLY A 885 57.23 20.80 29.14
C GLY A 885 58.57 21.54 29.08
N ASP A 886 58.82 22.27 28.00
CA ASP A 886 60.08 23.01 27.80
C ASP A 886 60.15 24.33 28.61
N PHE A 887 59.40 24.43 29.72
CA PHE A 887 59.24 25.63 30.55
C PHE A 887 58.92 26.90 29.76
N LEU A 888 58.17 26.75 28.67
CA LEU A 888 57.78 27.85 27.78
C LEU A 888 57.12 28.99 28.56
N GLY A 889 56.22 28.68 29.50
CA GLY A 889 55.58 29.65 30.39
C GLY A 889 56.56 30.55 31.13
N LEU A 890 57.50 29.99 31.90
CA LEU A 890 58.49 30.79 32.62
C LEU A 890 59.42 31.56 31.67
N LYS A 891 59.86 30.94 30.56
CA LYS A 891 60.71 31.61 29.56
C LYS A 891 60.01 32.84 28.97
N VAL A 892 58.73 32.71 28.61
CA VAL A 892 57.91 33.78 28.03
C VAL A 892 57.58 34.86 29.06
N VAL A 893 57.14 34.52 30.28
CA VAL A 893 56.84 35.52 31.33
C VAL A 893 58.08 36.31 31.75
N VAL A 894 59.25 35.67 31.87
CA VAL A 894 60.52 36.38 32.15
C VAL A 894 60.99 37.24 30.96
N ARG A 895 60.59 36.90 29.71
CA ARG A 895 60.83 37.72 28.52
C ARG A 895 59.89 38.93 28.46
N LEU A 896 58.59 38.75 28.70
CA LEU A 896 57.57 39.80 28.75
C LEU A 896 57.96 40.94 29.71
N LEU A 897 58.38 40.58 30.93
CA LEU A 897 58.80 41.52 31.97
C LEU A 897 60.14 42.26 31.66
N LYS A 898 60.90 41.79 30.65
CA LYS A 898 62.08 42.52 30.13
C LYS A 898 61.74 43.43 28.96
N THR A 899 60.83 43.00 28.09
CA THR A 899 60.46 43.71 26.86
C THR A 899 59.59 44.93 27.14
N PHE A 900 58.62 44.81 28.05
CA PHE A 900 57.62 45.86 28.25
C PHE A 900 58.04 46.93 29.25
N SER A 901 57.68 48.18 28.92
CA SER A 901 57.77 49.30 29.85
C SER A 901 56.82 49.11 31.02
N LEU A 902 57.29 49.45 32.23
CA LEU A 902 56.55 49.37 33.50
C LEU A 902 55.18 50.09 33.49
N LYS A 903 55.01 51.09 32.61
CA LYS A 903 53.74 51.82 32.46
C LYS A 903 52.73 51.11 31.53
N SER A 904 53.13 50.05 30.82
CA SER A 904 52.28 49.29 29.91
C SER A 904 51.36 48.34 30.69
N GLU A 905 50.08 48.28 30.32
CA GLU A 905 49.15 47.28 30.89
C GLU A 905 49.66 45.84 30.69
N HIS A 906 50.37 45.58 29.59
CA HIS A 906 51.00 44.29 29.32
C HIS A 906 51.98 43.87 30.43
N PHE A 907 52.74 44.81 31.01
CA PHE A 907 53.65 44.53 32.13
C PHE A 907 52.86 44.17 33.39
N LYS A 908 51.79 44.90 33.70
CA LYS A 908 50.94 44.65 34.88
C LYS A 908 50.26 43.28 34.81
N VAL A 909 49.72 42.91 33.65
CA VAL A 909 49.10 41.60 33.44
C VAL A 909 50.15 40.48 33.49
N ALA A 910 51.33 40.66 32.90
CA ALA A 910 52.43 39.69 33.00
C ALA A 910 52.94 39.53 34.46
N SER A 911 52.97 40.61 35.25
CA SER A 911 53.23 40.57 36.69
C SER A 911 52.17 39.77 37.45
N ALA A 912 50.88 39.98 37.14
CA ALA A 912 49.80 39.20 37.75
C ALA A 912 49.83 37.70 37.39
N VAL A 913 50.18 37.37 36.13
CA VAL A 913 50.44 35.97 35.70
C VAL A 913 51.60 35.37 36.49
N LEU A 914 52.70 36.10 36.67
CA LEU A 914 53.82 35.68 37.50
C LEU A 914 53.41 35.43 38.96
N GLY A 915 52.54 36.28 39.51
CA GLY A 915 51.94 36.13 40.84
C GLY A 915 51.17 34.82 41.01
N GLN A 916 50.33 34.44 40.04
CA GLN A 916 49.61 33.16 40.06
C GLN A 916 50.54 31.93 40.00
N LEU A 917 51.69 32.05 39.35
CA LEU A 917 52.66 30.96 39.20
C LEU A 917 53.63 30.84 40.40
N SER A 918 53.82 31.89 41.20
CA SER A 918 54.89 31.97 42.20
C SER A 918 54.77 31.09 43.46
N PRO A 919 53.58 30.77 44.03
CA PRO A 919 53.50 30.20 45.38
C PRO A 919 53.75 28.68 45.46
N LYS A 920 54.15 28.01 44.35
CA LYS A 920 54.44 26.57 44.31
C LYS A 920 55.96 26.33 44.23
N GLU A 921 56.53 25.47 45.09
CA GLU A 921 57.98 25.21 45.16
C GLU A 921 58.64 24.89 43.80
N GLN A 922 57.88 24.23 42.92
CA GLN A 922 58.27 23.83 41.56
C GLN A 922 58.70 25.05 40.70
N PHE A 923 58.01 26.19 40.81
CA PHE A 923 58.36 27.45 40.16
C PHE A 923 59.75 27.94 40.56
N SER A 924 60.05 27.90 41.86
CA SER A 924 61.34 28.32 42.41
C SER A 924 62.51 27.42 41.95
N ALA A 925 62.26 26.10 41.83
CA ALA A 925 63.24 25.15 41.29
C ALA A 925 63.46 25.34 39.78
N ALA A 926 62.40 25.66 39.04
CA ALA A 926 62.44 25.91 37.60
C ALA A 926 63.26 27.17 37.23
N LEU A 927 63.04 28.28 37.93
CA LEU A 927 63.81 29.51 37.74
C LEU A 927 65.32 29.30 37.94
N CYS A 928 65.71 28.44 38.91
CA CYS A 928 67.09 28.05 39.12
C CYS A 928 67.60 27.15 37.97
N LYS A 929 66.87 26.08 37.63
CA LYS A 929 67.26 25.09 36.60
C LYS A 929 67.53 25.70 35.22
N TYR A 930 66.79 26.74 34.83
CA TYR A 930 66.93 27.40 33.53
C TYR A 930 67.74 28.72 33.58
N GLY A 931 68.37 29.04 34.71
CA GLY A 931 69.13 30.29 34.89
C GLY A 931 68.29 31.57 34.82
N LEU A 932 66.96 31.43 34.83
CA LEU A 932 66.02 32.54 34.64
C LEU A 932 65.93 33.45 35.87
N LEU A 933 66.33 32.96 37.05
CA LEU A 933 66.26 33.67 38.33
C LEU A 933 66.89 35.07 38.28
N LEU A 934 68.16 35.19 37.90
CA LEU A 934 68.85 36.49 37.82
C LEU A 934 68.18 37.43 36.81
N SER A 935 67.70 36.90 35.67
CA SER A 935 66.98 37.69 34.68
C SER A 935 65.61 38.17 35.13
N LEU A 936 64.92 37.42 36.00
CA LEU A 936 63.65 37.84 36.59
C LEU A 936 63.89 38.92 37.65
N VAL A 937 64.87 38.71 38.53
CA VAL A 937 65.24 39.68 39.57
C VAL A 937 65.68 41.02 38.95
N LEU A 938 66.45 40.99 37.86
CA LEU A 938 66.84 42.19 37.11
C LEU A 938 65.70 42.85 36.30
N ALA A 939 64.59 42.14 36.05
CA ALA A 939 63.39 42.73 35.45
C ALA A 939 62.53 43.40 36.54
N LEU A 940 62.31 42.72 37.66
CA LEU A 940 61.53 43.23 38.79
C LEU A 940 62.24 44.38 39.52
N SER A 941 63.58 44.37 39.66
CA SER A 941 64.32 45.46 40.33
C SER A 941 64.28 46.79 39.58
N ARG A 942 64.05 46.77 38.25
CA ARG A 942 63.79 47.97 37.45
C ARG A 942 62.46 48.64 37.79
N ALA A 943 61.50 47.90 38.36
CA ALA A 943 60.26 48.47 38.89
C ALA A 943 60.55 49.32 40.12
N ARG A 944 61.20 48.72 41.13
CA ARG A 944 61.57 49.34 42.42
C ARG A 944 62.25 50.70 42.23
N THR A 945 63.23 50.81 41.32
CA THR A 945 63.93 52.09 41.09
C THR A 945 63.01 53.22 40.62
N LYS A 946 61.89 52.92 39.93
CA LYS A 946 60.91 53.93 39.51
C LYS A 946 59.81 54.18 40.53
N GLU A 947 59.55 53.23 41.41
CA GLU A 947 58.70 53.43 42.59
C GLU A 947 59.37 54.37 43.61
N GLU A 948 60.69 54.22 43.78
CA GLU A 948 61.53 55.15 44.55
C GLU A 948 61.54 56.56 43.91
N GLU A 949 61.81 56.70 42.59
CA GLU A 949 61.67 57.99 41.87
C GLU A 949 60.27 58.61 42.00
N ARG A 950 59.21 57.80 41.89
CA ARG A 950 57.82 58.28 41.90
C ARG A 950 57.36 58.70 43.29
N SER A 951 57.68 57.93 44.33
CA SER A 951 57.33 58.28 45.71
C SER A 951 58.13 59.48 46.23
N GLU A 952 59.31 59.74 45.68
CA GLU A 952 60.06 60.98 45.86
C GLU A 952 59.40 62.16 45.12
N VAL A 953 59.00 62.00 43.85
CA VAL A 953 58.31 63.06 43.07
C VAL A 953 56.92 63.38 43.63
N GLU A 954 56.14 62.39 44.06
CA GLU A 954 54.82 62.62 44.68
C GLU A 954 54.95 63.25 46.08
N ARG A 955 56.02 62.96 46.84
CA ARG A 955 56.38 63.74 48.04
C ARG A 955 56.73 65.20 47.70
N GLN A 956 57.52 65.43 46.66
CA GLN A 956 57.94 66.78 46.25
C GLN A 956 56.76 67.62 45.71
N MET A 957 55.85 67.02 44.93
CA MET A 957 54.62 67.69 44.47
C MET A 957 53.59 67.89 45.58
N GLY A 958 53.49 66.97 46.55
CA GLY A 958 52.57 67.07 47.69
C GLY A 958 52.80 68.28 48.60
N HIS A 959 53.96 68.95 48.51
CA HIS A 959 54.26 70.20 49.21
C HIS A 959 53.98 71.48 48.40
N ALA A 960 53.54 71.40 47.15
CA ALA A 960 53.48 72.55 46.24
C ALA A 960 52.09 73.19 46.03
N ALA A 961 50.98 72.56 46.46
CA ALA A 961 49.62 72.98 46.09
C ALA A 961 48.62 72.97 47.27
N GLY A 962 48.50 74.10 47.98
CA GLY A 962 47.51 74.29 49.06
C GLY A 962 46.41 75.29 48.71
N GLY A 963 45.20 74.79 48.42
CA GLY A 963 43.99 75.60 48.12
C GLY A 963 43.89 76.07 46.65
N ASN A 964 42.71 76.19 46.03
CA ASN A 964 41.36 76.36 46.60
C ASN A 964 40.25 75.69 45.72
N MET A 965 38.97 75.82 46.12
CA MET A 965 37.79 75.12 45.55
C MET A 965 37.21 75.69 44.23
N VAL A 966 36.09 75.08 43.75
CA VAL A 966 35.13 75.49 42.68
C VAL A 966 35.40 74.82 41.30
N ALA A 967 34.47 74.17 40.57
CA ALA A 967 33.00 73.97 40.73
C ALA A 967 32.43 72.64 40.13
N SER A 968 31.10 72.54 40.21
CA SER A 968 30.14 71.45 39.92
C SER A 968 29.99 70.84 38.50
N THR A 969 29.83 69.51 38.48
CA THR A 969 28.65 68.73 38.00
C THR A 969 28.12 68.84 36.55
N VAL A 970 28.43 67.79 35.75
CA VAL A 970 27.55 67.02 34.82
C VAL A 970 28.16 65.59 34.72
N GLY A 971 27.48 64.44 34.61
CA GLY A 971 26.04 64.08 34.68
C GLY A 971 25.53 63.34 33.41
N GLY A 972 25.34 62.01 33.33
CA GLY A 972 25.47 60.90 34.30
C GLY A 972 25.30 59.53 33.59
N LEU A 973 24.85 58.49 34.32
CA LEU A 973 24.79 57.04 33.93
C LEU A 973 26.16 56.30 33.93
N GLY A 974 26.26 55.06 34.41
CA GLY A 974 25.19 54.29 35.06
C GLY A 974 25.39 52.78 35.29
N MET A 975 26.60 52.21 35.24
CA MET A 975 26.85 50.80 35.57
C MET A 975 28.12 50.64 36.39
N ALA A 976 28.01 49.98 37.55
CA ALA A 976 29.13 49.78 38.49
C ALA A 976 29.31 48.29 38.82
N GLY A 977 30.11 47.60 38.01
CA GLY A 977 30.76 46.35 38.42
C GLY A 977 32.08 46.67 39.12
N THR A 978 32.40 45.97 40.21
CA THR A 978 33.57 46.26 41.04
C THR A 978 34.89 45.80 40.41
N VAL A 979 35.43 46.61 39.50
CA VAL A 979 36.85 46.53 39.12
C VAL A 979 37.68 47.05 40.30
N GLY A 980 38.26 46.14 41.07
CA GLY A 980 39.25 46.49 42.09
C GLY A 980 40.47 47.14 41.44
N LYS A 981 40.89 48.31 41.92
CA LYS A 981 42.18 48.91 41.55
C LYS A 981 43.32 48.14 42.24
N VAL A 982 43.69 47.00 41.69
CA VAL A 982 44.89 46.25 42.10
C VAL A 982 46.10 46.84 41.38
N GLY A 983 47.15 47.20 42.12
CA GLY A 983 48.39 47.66 41.53
C GLY A 983 49.22 46.48 41.04
N GLY A 984 49.58 46.45 39.74
CA GLY A 984 50.54 45.45 39.23
C GLY A 984 51.95 45.53 39.86
N GLU A 985 52.18 46.58 40.66
CA GLU A 985 53.34 46.84 41.50
C GLU A 985 53.29 46.02 42.81
N GLU A 986 52.11 45.79 43.42
CA GLU A 986 51.95 44.97 44.64
C GLU A 986 52.34 43.51 44.39
N HIS A 987 51.88 42.92 43.27
CA HIS A 987 52.24 41.54 42.91
C HIS A 987 53.72 41.34 42.59
N CYS A 988 54.48 42.40 42.28
CA CYS A 988 55.94 42.30 42.20
C CYS A 988 56.56 42.03 43.57
N TRP A 989 56.02 42.65 44.63
CA TRP A 989 56.45 42.45 46.02
C TRP A 989 56.03 41.05 46.52
N ASP A 990 54.78 40.62 46.28
CA ASP A 990 54.30 39.28 46.61
C ASP A 990 55.21 38.19 46.00
N VAL A 991 55.59 38.34 44.73
CA VAL A 991 56.49 37.40 44.04
C VAL A 991 57.92 37.47 44.58
N MET A 992 58.45 38.66 44.91
CA MET A 992 59.75 38.75 45.55
C MET A 992 59.76 38.05 46.92
N GLU A 993 58.73 38.22 47.75
CA GLU A 993 58.64 37.57 49.06
C GLU A 993 58.49 36.03 48.93
N ALA A 994 57.68 35.55 47.98
CA ALA A 994 57.57 34.12 47.64
C ALA A 994 58.89 33.52 47.12
N LEU A 995 59.70 34.30 46.38
CA LEU A 995 61.03 33.88 45.94
C LEU A 995 62.04 33.87 47.09
N CYS A 996 62.07 34.91 47.92
CA CYS A 996 62.96 35.04 49.08
C CYS A 996 62.74 33.95 50.13
N SER A 997 61.49 33.50 50.30
CA SER A 997 61.13 32.42 51.23
C SER A 997 61.44 31.00 50.71
N SER A 998 61.76 30.83 49.42
CA SER A 998 62.16 29.52 48.87
C SER A 998 63.62 29.15 49.20
N THR A 999 63.79 28.02 49.88
CA THR A 999 65.13 27.44 50.15
C THR A 999 65.91 27.04 48.90
N ASN A 1000 65.25 26.86 47.75
CA ASN A 1000 65.93 26.57 46.49
C ASN A 1000 66.52 27.84 45.86
N VAL A 1001 65.76 28.94 45.88
CA VAL A 1001 66.23 30.27 45.43
C VAL A 1001 67.40 30.74 46.29
N GLY A 1002 67.29 30.63 47.62
CA GLY A 1002 68.39 30.99 48.52
C GLY A 1002 69.69 30.22 48.23
N ARG A 1003 69.60 28.92 47.92
CA ARG A 1003 70.77 28.09 47.56
C ARG A 1003 71.43 28.53 46.25
N GLU A 1004 70.65 28.79 45.20
CA GLU A 1004 71.24 29.17 43.91
C GLU A 1004 71.69 30.64 43.90
N MET A 1005 71.02 31.55 44.62
CA MET A 1005 71.49 32.93 44.86
C MET A 1005 72.88 32.98 45.50
N LEU A 1006 73.13 32.14 46.51
CA LEU A 1006 74.45 31.96 47.13
C LEU A 1006 75.49 31.41 46.14
N ARG A 1007 75.06 30.65 45.13
CA ARG A 1007 75.93 29.96 44.16
C ARG A 1007 76.33 30.83 42.96
N VAL A 1008 75.44 31.72 42.50
CA VAL A 1008 75.73 32.69 41.43
C VAL A 1008 76.23 34.05 42.00
N GLY A 1009 76.36 34.17 43.33
CA GLY A 1009 76.86 35.39 43.98
C GLY A 1009 75.85 36.55 44.02
N GLY A 1010 74.55 36.27 43.84
CA GLY A 1010 73.48 37.27 43.70
C GLY A 1010 73.06 37.98 44.99
N VAL A 1011 73.72 37.70 46.12
CA VAL A 1011 73.39 38.25 47.46
C VAL A 1011 73.23 39.79 47.47
N PRO A 1012 74.03 40.60 46.74
CA PRO A 1012 73.85 42.06 46.71
C PRO A 1012 72.58 42.57 46.02
N LEU A 1013 71.79 41.71 45.35
CA LEU A 1013 70.48 42.06 44.78
C LEU A 1013 69.29 41.69 45.70
N LEU A 1014 69.56 41.06 46.85
CA LEU A 1014 68.56 40.66 47.85
C LEU A 1014 68.49 41.61 49.06
N CYS A 1015 69.36 42.62 49.11
CA CYS A 1015 69.36 43.71 50.09
C CYS A 1015 68.86 45.01 49.40
#